data_AF-A0A916Z2C6-F1
#
_entry.id   AF-A0A916Z2C6-F1
#
_cell.length_a   1.000
_cell.length_b   1.000
_cell.length_c   1.000
_cell.angle_alpha   90.00
_cell.angle_beta   90.00
_cell.angle_gamma   90.00
#
_symmetry.space_group_name_H-M   'P 1'
#
loop_
_entity.id
_entity.type
_entity.pdbx_description
1 polymer ?
#
loop_
_entity_poly.entity_id
_entity_poly.type
_entity_poly.pdbx_seq_one_letter_code
_entity_poly.pdbx_strand_id
1 'polypeptide(L)'
;MSGPSASYNERSWAIDLIGHMKLLAARDNRSIKDAGGEQTVKAEGGSLFPDVLLFGDRSTARILQGWELKMPDTSIDDFDFRDNAETKARALGLDSFLLWNVSHARLYTRNDETDEFETAERWDELSDIKTRASVASSRGRWEALAEKIFGHLNDLFDRGSLEGRQFIDAYRSGGVTSLIMENAGLVAQALTDAARRDSRLRAEMTLWWDRYRAEYGEGSKEQVLAQAVISNWIGKILFGHILREKDVRARRVAAIDEDTTPREALDLFRQLSEDCNFWTIFSDSLGLNLVPTPVWDQLLQFHKLLSDLRVGSVDQGQLSGVLEATVEVAVRKLRGQYPTPIELARLLTSLCIRNTVEDRVLDPCCGSGTIARAAIEQKLSAGVDPDGVASTVFAGDQDPQAVQIATFALAKASLMHQPLRIFQRDAFSLERETDLDFRNPTNGNVFAERVGQFDAITSNLPFVAQAGRKQYGNALDRVAASLGEGGERFTRRADVSAYLPFALHPLLNDNGRLGIIITNAWLGTDWGDDFYSLLGRYYDLKCVITSGAGRWFQNSEVVTNILILDKKADPSTPSGNVKYVVLTRPLEELADEEAVEIAAAQIELGQTQNDTMTIREVSHADLARYRQFGLGGNAQFVDCDWVLDLPLSPLTDHFAIRRGERRGMNALFYPDAGHGIEAEYVKPLAKGPSDFARLTSPAAKVAFSCSRSKAELEALGHKGALAWIKRFETPENIAKLSRNGMHWYEMRADTLTDLVMFIAYGDRLFVGRVDPPAFADQRLVRLDPVREIDIDLMHALLNSTISMFLIEGMGFGRGLGALDLNKDRIENYMHCLDPGELDTAGIEAIKAAFTPLTSRDILEIADELEQVDRREFDQAVLNAFRLDIDLDRIYDALLSLAEIRRTANE
;
A
#
# COMPACT_ATOMS: atom_id res chain seq x y z
N MET A 1 31.78 4.03 -64.33
CA MET A 1 30.94 3.51 -63.25
C MET A 1 30.61 4.68 -62.33
N SER A 2 29.39 5.16 -62.41
CA SER A 2 28.84 6.19 -61.52
C SER A 2 28.54 5.54 -60.17
N GLY A 3 29.27 5.95 -59.13
CA GLY A 3 28.95 5.58 -57.75
C GLY A 3 27.62 6.18 -57.32
N PRO A 4 26.91 5.59 -56.34
CA PRO A 4 25.62 6.09 -55.89
C PRO A 4 25.81 7.45 -55.21
N SER A 5 25.14 8.49 -55.74
CA SER A 5 25.05 9.79 -55.06
C SER A 5 24.17 9.63 -53.81
N ALA A 6 24.68 9.95 -52.62
CA ALA A 6 23.88 10.01 -51.41
C ALA A 6 22.74 11.04 -51.60
N SER A 7 21.49 10.59 -51.54
CA SER A 7 20.32 11.49 -51.62
C SER A 7 20.14 12.23 -50.30
N TYR A 8 20.06 13.56 -50.34
CA TYR A 8 19.75 14.40 -49.18
C TYR A 8 18.37 14.01 -48.61
N ASN A 9 18.32 13.57 -47.36
CA ASN A 9 17.12 13.05 -46.70
C ASN A 9 16.77 13.86 -45.44
N GLU A 10 15.64 13.53 -44.80
CA GLU A 10 15.10 14.20 -43.61
C GLU A 10 16.14 14.31 -42.48
N ARG A 11 16.91 13.24 -42.26
CA ARG A 11 18.01 13.23 -41.27
C ARG A 11 19.12 14.21 -41.61
N SER A 12 19.58 14.24 -42.87
CA SER A 12 20.60 15.22 -43.29
C SER A 12 20.11 16.66 -43.10
N TRP A 13 18.82 16.91 -43.37
CA TRP A 13 18.20 18.21 -43.14
C TRP A 13 18.12 18.55 -41.64
N ALA A 14 17.65 17.64 -40.79
CA ALA A 14 17.59 17.83 -39.34
C ALA A 14 18.97 18.15 -38.74
N ILE A 15 20.02 17.43 -39.17
CA ILE A 15 21.41 17.68 -38.74
C ILE A 15 21.87 19.09 -39.11
N ASP A 16 21.66 19.49 -40.37
CA ASP A 16 22.04 20.81 -40.84
C ASP A 16 21.26 21.92 -40.10
N LEU A 17 19.96 21.69 -39.83
CA LEU A 17 19.08 22.61 -39.11
C LEU A 17 19.51 22.75 -37.64
N ILE A 18 19.74 21.65 -36.92
CA ILE A 18 20.24 21.67 -35.53
C ILE A 18 21.58 22.41 -35.47
N GLY A 19 22.49 22.12 -36.42
CA GLY A 19 23.77 22.80 -36.52
C GLY A 19 23.62 24.31 -36.68
N HIS A 20 22.67 24.75 -37.51
CA HIS A 20 22.35 26.16 -37.68
C HIS A 20 21.73 26.78 -36.40
N MET A 21 20.77 26.11 -35.77
CA MET A 21 20.12 26.60 -34.54
C MET A 21 21.10 26.71 -33.37
N LYS A 22 22.08 25.80 -33.25
CA LYS A 22 23.17 25.92 -32.27
C LYS A 22 23.99 27.20 -32.48
N LEU A 23 24.25 27.58 -33.73
CA LEU A 23 24.96 28.82 -34.03
C LEU A 23 24.12 30.05 -33.65
N LEU A 24 22.81 30.01 -33.85
CA LEU A 24 21.89 31.07 -33.42
C LEU A 24 21.87 31.19 -31.89
N ALA A 25 21.69 30.08 -31.18
CA ALA A 25 21.69 30.04 -29.71
C ALA A 25 23.02 30.55 -29.10
N ALA A 26 24.15 30.29 -29.76
CA ALA A 26 25.46 30.78 -29.31
C ALA A 26 25.69 32.28 -29.59
N ARG A 27 24.99 32.85 -30.59
CA ARG A 27 25.07 34.28 -30.93
C ARG A 27 24.19 35.13 -30.02
N ASP A 28 22.97 34.65 -29.76
CA ASP A 28 21.94 35.38 -29.04
C ASP A 28 21.74 34.77 -27.65
N ASN A 29 22.15 35.48 -26.59
CA ASN A 29 22.01 35.00 -25.22
C ASN A 29 20.56 35.14 -24.67
N ARG A 30 19.56 34.66 -25.41
CA ARG A 30 18.10 34.72 -25.10
C ARG A 30 17.60 33.43 -24.43
N SER A 31 16.29 33.21 -24.31
CA SER A 31 15.72 32.03 -23.63
C SER A 31 16.19 30.68 -24.18
N ILE A 32 16.26 30.51 -25.50
CA ILE A 32 16.76 29.28 -26.13
C ILE A 32 18.29 29.30 -26.09
N LYS A 33 18.89 28.39 -25.33
CA LYS A 33 20.35 28.32 -25.09
C LYS A 33 21.06 27.21 -25.87
N ASP A 34 20.31 26.20 -26.31
CA ASP A 34 20.85 25.11 -27.11
C ASP A 34 19.76 24.47 -27.96
N ALA A 35 20.18 23.70 -28.96
CA ALA A 35 19.32 22.85 -29.76
C ALA A 35 19.97 21.48 -29.92
N GLY A 36 19.23 20.41 -29.69
CA GLY A 36 19.68 19.03 -29.92
C GLY A 36 18.62 18.26 -30.67
N GLY A 37 18.75 16.94 -30.71
CA GLY A 37 17.79 16.12 -31.45
C GLY A 37 18.32 14.77 -31.85
N GLU A 38 17.42 13.93 -32.38
CA GLU A 38 17.76 12.59 -32.77
C GLU A 38 18.78 12.58 -33.92
N GLN A 39 19.77 11.72 -33.77
CA GLN A 39 20.67 11.35 -34.85
C GLN A 39 20.88 9.88 -34.61
N THR A 40 20.09 8.99 -35.26
CA THR A 40 20.57 7.76 -35.94
C THR A 40 19.48 6.77 -36.42
N VAL A 41 19.92 5.61 -36.96
CA VAL A 41 19.41 4.77 -38.07
C VAL A 41 18.27 3.80 -37.69
N LYS A 42 17.36 3.52 -38.65
CA LYS A 42 16.45 2.35 -38.74
C LYS A 42 15.90 1.77 -37.42
N ALA A 43 15.12 2.54 -36.66
CA ALA A 43 14.21 1.90 -35.71
C ALA A 43 12.94 1.47 -36.48
N GLU A 44 12.69 0.16 -36.62
CA GLU A 44 11.38 -0.35 -37.07
C GLU A 44 10.22 0.05 -36.13
N GLY A 45 10.53 0.70 -34.98
CA GLY A 45 9.59 1.13 -33.94
C GLY A 45 9.35 2.66 -33.80
N GLY A 46 9.87 3.50 -34.70
CA GLY A 46 9.67 4.96 -34.63
C GLY A 46 10.53 5.69 -33.57
N SER A 47 10.49 7.03 -33.59
CA SER A 47 11.25 7.89 -32.66
C SER A 47 10.44 8.25 -31.44
N LEU A 48 11.03 8.15 -30.25
CA LEU A 48 10.41 8.46 -28.95
C LEU A 48 10.45 9.96 -28.63
N PHE A 49 11.35 10.72 -29.27
CA PHE A 49 11.50 12.16 -29.05
C PHE A 49 11.35 12.96 -30.36
N PRO A 50 11.08 14.26 -30.29
CA PRO A 50 11.04 15.11 -31.49
C PRO A 50 12.38 15.14 -32.25
N ASP A 51 12.32 15.35 -33.57
CA ASP A 51 13.51 15.43 -34.43
C ASP A 51 14.48 16.54 -33.99
N VAL A 52 13.94 17.67 -33.51
CA VAL A 52 14.70 18.77 -32.90
C VAL A 52 14.13 19.08 -31.53
N LEU A 53 15.00 19.26 -30.55
CA LEU A 53 14.66 19.72 -29.20
C LEU A 53 15.36 21.05 -28.93
N LEU A 54 14.59 22.00 -28.41
CA LEU A 54 15.11 23.28 -27.92
C LEU A 54 15.30 23.22 -26.42
N PHE A 55 16.46 23.67 -25.95
CA PHE A 55 16.81 23.66 -24.53
C PHE A 55 17.00 25.06 -23.98
N GLY A 56 16.56 25.24 -22.74
CA GLY A 56 16.71 26.47 -21.96
C GLY A 56 17.97 26.43 -21.13
N ASP A 57 17.90 26.94 -19.90
CA ASP A 57 19.04 26.93 -19.00
C ASP A 57 19.54 25.50 -18.71
N ARG A 58 20.83 25.29 -18.97
CA ARG A 58 21.54 24.03 -18.72
C ARG A 58 21.60 23.70 -17.22
N SER A 59 21.55 24.71 -16.34
CA SER A 59 21.57 24.49 -14.89
C SER A 59 20.32 23.80 -14.35
N THR A 60 19.22 23.79 -15.11
CA THR A 60 17.91 23.23 -14.73
C THR A 60 17.41 22.12 -15.66
N ALA A 61 18.24 21.67 -16.61
CA ALA A 61 17.88 20.65 -17.61
C ALA A 61 16.49 20.91 -18.25
N ARG A 62 16.23 22.17 -18.67
CA ARG A 62 14.92 22.61 -19.14
C ARG A 62 14.73 22.34 -20.64
N ILE A 63 13.66 21.64 -20.98
CA ILE A 63 13.21 21.41 -22.36
C ILE A 63 12.18 22.49 -22.70
N LEU A 64 12.42 23.26 -23.76
CA LEU A 64 11.55 24.37 -24.15
C LEU A 64 10.49 23.93 -25.17
N GLN A 65 10.89 23.18 -26.20
CA GLN A 65 10.00 22.81 -27.30
C GLN A 65 10.57 21.64 -28.11
N GLY A 66 9.69 20.85 -28.72
CA GLY A 66 10.02 19.84 -29.72
C GLY A 66 9.57 20.24 -31.12
N TRP A 67 10.39 19.98 -32.14
CA TRP A 67 10.00 20.11 -33.55
C TRP A 67 9.99 18.74 -34.22
N GLU A 68 8.90 18.42 -34.91
CA GLU A 68 8.80 17.25 -35.77
C GLU A 68 8.94 17.70 -37.23
N LEU A 69 9.81 17.01 -37.96
CA LEU A 69 10.23 17.38 -39.29
C LEU A 69 9.72 16.35 -40.31
N LYS A 70 9.35 16.84 -41.50
CA LYS A 70 9.11 15.99 -42.67
C LYS A 70 9.69 16.60 -43.93
N MET A 71 9.89 15.77 -44.95
CA MET A 71 10.20 16.28 -46.28
C MET A 71 8.94 16.89 -46.96
N PRO A 72 9.08 17.74 -47.99
CA PRO A 72 7.95 18.43 -48.64
C PRO A 72 6.86 17.55 -49.24
N ASP A 73 7.16 16.27 -49.48
CA ASP A 73 6.23 15.28 -50.00
C ASP A 73 5.21 14.79 -48.97
N THR A 74 5.40 15.11 -47.68
CA THR A 74 4.39 14.88 -46.63
C THR A 74 3.60 16.16 -46.38
N SER A 75 2.28 16.05 -46.29
CA SER A 75 1.41 17.20 -46.00
C SER A 75 1.65 17.73 -44.58
N ILE A 76 1.60 19.05 -44.39
CA ILE A 76 1.63 19.68 -43.05
C ILE A 76 0.32 19.45 -42.27
N ASP A 77 -0.75 19.06 -42.98
CA ASP A 77 -2.06 18.68 -42.43
C ASP A 77 -2.21 17.16 -42.22
N ASP A 78 -1.12 16.40 -42.38
CA ASP A 78 -1.12 14.97 -42.13
C ASP A 78 -1.45 14.67 -40.66
N PHE A 79 -2.45 13.83 -40.42
CA PHE A 79 -2.92 13.52 -39.07
C PHE A 79 -1.85 12.81 -38.26
N ASP A 80 -1.21 11.79 -38.82
CA ASP A 80 -0.18 11.00 -38.13
C ASP A 80 1.04 11.87 -37.80
N PHE A 81 1.40 12.81 -38.68
CA PHE A 81 2.47 13.78 -38.45
C PHE A 81 2.17 14.69 -37.24
N ARG A 82 0.94 15.19 -37.14
CA ARG A 82 0.51 16.02 -36.01
C ARG A 82 0.38 15.21 -34.72
N ASP A 83 -0.32 14.08 -34.77
CA ASP A 83 -0.61 13.22 -33.63
C ASP A 83 0.68 12.71 -32.96
N ASN A 84 1.68 12.34 -33.76
CA ASN A 84 2.99 11.95 -33.27
C ASN A 84 3.70 13.10 -32.53
N ALA A 85 3.71 14.31 -33.10
CA ALA A 85 4.33 15.47 -32.45
C ALA A 85 3.60 15.87 -31.15
N GLU A 86 2.27 15.80 -31.16
CA GLU A 86 1.44 16.10 -29.99
C GLU A 86 1.66 15.06 -28.87
N THR A 87 1.70 13.78 -29.19
CA THR A 87 1.99 12.70 -28.23
C THR A 87 3.35 12.89 -27.56
N LYS A 88 4.39 13.21 -28.34
CA LYS A 88 5.73 13.52 -27.82
C LYS A 88 5.73 14.77 -26.94
N ALA A 89 5.05 15.83 -27.35
CA ALA A 89 4.96 17.08 -26.58
C ALA A 89 4.25 16.84 -25.23
N ARG A 90 3.15 16.08 -25.22
CA ARG A 90 2.43 15.69 -23.99
C ARG A 90 3.27 14.84 -23.07
N ALA A 91 4.01 13.86 -23.60
CA ALA A 91 4.88 13.01 -22.80
C ALA A 91 6.06 13.75 -22.16
N LEU A 92 6.56 14.80 -22.81
CA LEU A 92 7.55 15.74 -22.27
C LEU A 92 6.92 16.86 -21.42
N GLY A 93 5.58 16.96 -21.39
CA GLY A 93 4.81 17.99 -20.72
C GLY A 93 5.11 19.41 -21.22
N LEU A 94 5.32 19.57 -22.52
CA LEU A 94 5.62 20.86 -23.15
C LEU A 94 4.33 21.62 -23.49
N ASP A 95 4.42 22.96 -23.47
CA ASP A 95 3.27 23.84 -23.77
C ASP A 95 3.14 24.14 -25.26
N SER A 96 4.10 23.66 -26.08
CA SER A 96 4.08 23.87 -27.53
C SER A 96 4.93 22.85 -28.28
N PHE A 97 4.66 22.73 -29.58
CA PHE A 97 5.51 22.01 -30.53
C PHE A 97 5.43 22.65 -31.92
N LEU A 98 6.44 22.37 -32.76
CA LEU A 98 6.48 22.84 -34.14
C LEU A 98 6.38 21.65 -35.11
N LEU A 99 5.56 21.77 -36.14
CA LEU A 99 5.61 20.91 -37.33
C LEU A 99 6.30 21.65 -38.45
N TRP A 100 7.23 21.00 -39.15
CA TRP A 100 7.85 21.61 -40.34
C TRP A 100 8.12 20.60 -41.44
N ASN A 101 7.44 20.74 -42.58
CA ASN A 101 7.66 19.90 -43.76
C ASN A 101 8.58 20.54 -44.83
N VAL A 102 9.49 21.42 -44.41
CA VAL A 102 10.28 22.38 -45.22
C VAL A 102 9.42 23.47 -45.87
N SER A 103 8.36 23.10 -46.61
CA SER A 103 7.48 24.03 -47.33
C SER A 103 6.68 24.94 -46.40
N HIS A 104 6.13 24.35 -45.34
CA HIS A 104 5.24 24.98 -44.38
C HIS A 104 5.69 24.62 -42.97
N ALA A 105 5.73 25.61 -42.08
CA ALA A 105 5.92 25.41 -40.65
C ALA A 105 4.67 25.86 -39.89
N ARG A 106 4.30 25.13 -38.84
CA ARG A 106 3.17 25.45 -37.97
C ARG A 106 3.55 25.30 -36.51
N LEU A 107 3.34 26.35 -35.74
CA LEU A 107 3.48 26.34 -34.28
C LEU A 107 2.14 25.98 -33.66
N TYR A 108 2.14 25.00 -32.77
CA TYR A 108 1.00 24.66 -31.93
C TYR A 108 1.31 25.01 -30.48
N THR A 109 0.33 25.59 -29.78
CA THR A 109 0.41 25.94 -28.36
C THR A 109 -0.75 25.34 -27.60
N ARG A 110 -0.50 24.87 -26.39
CA ARG A 110 -1.49 24.29 -25.51
C ARG A 110 -2.41 25.38 -24.96
N ASN A 111 -3.70 25.13 -24.99
CA ASN A 111 -4.71 25.97 -24.35
C ASN A 111 -4.90 25.50 -22.90
N ASP A 112 -4.70 26.39 -21.94
CA ASP A 112 -4.76 26.07 -20.51
C ASP A 112 -6.17 25.67 -20.03
N GLU A 113 -7.22 26.11 -20.72
CA GLU A 113 -8.61 25.80 -20.34
C GLU A 113 -9.09 24.45 -20.91
N THR A 114 -8.71 24.13 -22.15
CA THR A 114 -9.19 22.94 -22.86
C THR A 114 -8.22 21.77 -22.86
N ASP A 115 -6.96 22.02 -22.51
CA ASP A 115 -5.85 21.08 -22.63
C ASP A 115 -5.51 20.62 -24.07
N GLU A 116 -6.04 21.32 -25.08
CA GLU A 116 -5.84 21.01 -26.49
C GLU A 116 -4.74 21.88 -27.12
N PHE A 117 -4.03 21.32 -28.10
CA PHE A 117 -3.05 22.07 -28.88
C PHE A 117 -3.71 22.76 -30.08
N GLU A 118 -3.60 24.08 -30.13
CA GLU A 118 -4.16 24.93 -31.16
C GLU A 118 -3.07 25.57 -32.01
N THR A 119 -3.35 25.85 -33.30
CA THR A 119 -2.36 26.49 -34.18
C THR A 119 -2.20 27.97 -33.81
N ALA A 120 -1.02 28.35 -33.33
CA ALA A 120 -0.70 29.71 -32.94
C ALA A 120 -0.12 30.55 -34.09
N GLU A 121 0.76 29.98 -34.91
CA GLU A 121 1.46 30.70 -35.98
C GLU A 121 1.73 29.78 -37.19
N ARG A 122 1.79 30.37 -38.40
CA ARG A 122 2.00 29.65 -39.67
C ARG A 122 3.01 30.36 -40.55
N TRP A 123 3.91 29.60 -41.18
CA TRP A 123 4.88 30.11 -42.14
C TRP A 123 4.81 29.31 -43.45
N ASP A 124 4.44 29.99 -44.54
CA ASP A 124 4.21 29.37 -45.86
C ASP A 124 5.15 29.93 -46.97
N GLU A 125 6.21 30.65 -46.56
CA GLU A 125 7.15 31.37 -47.43
C GLU A 125 7.97 30.46 -48.37
N LEU A 126 8.02 29.17 -48.07
CA LEU A 126 8.74 28.15 -48.81
C LEU A 126 7.81 27.13 -49.50
N SER A 127 6.53 27.48 -49.65
CA SER A 127 5.50 26.64 -50.30
C SER A 127 5.82 26.26 -51.77
N ASP A 128 6.79 26.91 -52.38
CA ASP A 128 7.34 26.56 -53.69
C ASP A 128 8.31 25.35 -53.66
N ILE A 129 8.90 25.00 -52.51
CA ILE A 129 9.82 23.87 -52.34
C ILE A 129 9.04 22.56 -52.19
N LYS A 130 8.58 21.97 -53.30
CA LYS A 130 7.68 20.79 -53.26
C LYS A 130 8.34 19.43 -53.39
N THR A 131 9.67 19.38 -53.54
CA THR A 131 10.38 18.11 -53.82
C THR A 131 11.58 17.92 -52.91
N ARG A 132 11.91 16.66 -52.60
CA ARG A 132 13.11 16.33 -51.80
C ARG A 132 14.41 16.86 -52.40
N ALA A 133 14.53 16.82 -53.73
CA ALA A 133 15.73 17.26 -54.44
C ALA A 133 15.99 18.78 -54.31
N SER A 134 14.95 19.59 -54.10
CA SER A 134 15.08 21.05 -53.94
C SER A 134 15.46 21.49 -52.53
N VAL A 135 15.42 20.62 -51.52
CA VAL A 135 15.68 21.00 -50.12
C VAL A 135 17.15 21.39 -49.92
N ALA A 136 18.08 20.57 -50.42
CA ALA A 136 19.53 20.83 -50.29
C ALA A 136 19.96 22.13 -51.00
N SER A 137 19.46 22.36 -52.22
CA SER A 137 19.78 23.58 -52.98
C SER A 137 19.11 24.84 -52.42
N SER A 138 18.11 24.69 -51.54
CA SER A 138 17.40 25.79 -50.89
C SER A 138 17.88 26.06 -49.46
N ARG A 139 19.07 25.58 -49.09
CA ARG A 139 19.65 25.73 -47.74
C ARG A 139 19.53 27.13 -47.14
N GLY A 140 20.04 28.14 -47.83
CA GLY A 140 19.98 29.51 -47.33
C GLY A 140 18.55 30.04 -47.11
N ARG A 141 17.55 29.49 -47.80
CA ARG A 141 16.14 29.90 -47.65
C ARG A 141 15.50 29.29 -46.41
N TRP A 142 15.69 27.99 -46.17
CA TRP A 142 15.16 27.37 -44.95
C TRP A 142 15.98 27.74 -43.72
N GLU A 143 17.27 28.05 -43.83
CA GLU A 143 18.06 28.64 -42.72
C GLU A 143 17.50 30.02 -42.32
N ALA A 144 17.17 30.88 -43.30
CA ALA A 144 16.55 32.18 -43.03
C ALA A 144 15.16 32.06 -42.36
N LEU A 145 14.37 31.06 -42.77
CA LEU A 145 13.09 30.77 -42.11
C LEU A 145 13.31 30.23 -40.68
N ALA A 146 14.31 29.37 -40.48
CA ALA A 146 14.67 28.88 -39.15
C ALA A 146 15.05 30.03 -38.21
N GLU A 147 15.84 31.01 -38.68
CA GLU A 147 16.21 32.21 -37.91
C GLU A 147 14.97 33.03 -37.50
N LYS A 148 14.00 33.19 -38.42
CA LYS A 148 12.72 33.86 -38.13
C LYS A 148 11.89 33.12 -37.09
N ILE A 149 11.73 31.80 -37.22
CA ILE A 149 10.98 30.96 -36.27
C ILE A 149 11.68 30.99 -34.90
N PHE A 150 13.01 30.82 -34.88
CA PHE A 150 13.82 30.84 -33.66
C PHE A 150 13.73 32.18 -32.91
N GLY A 151 13.73 33.30 -33.64
CA GLY A 151 13.50 34.63 -33.06
C GLY A 151 12.11 34.77 -32.44
N HIS A 152 11.06 34.34 -33.16
CA HIS A 152 9.68 34.38 -32.67
C HIS A 152 9.48 33.53 -31.40
N LEU A 153 10.07 32.33 -31.35
CA LEU A 153 10.02 31.47 -30.18
C LEU A 153 10.76 32.10 -28.99
N ASN A 154 11.95 32.67 -29.20
CA ASN A 154 12.62 33.42 -28.13
C ASN A 154 11.76 34.58 -27.62
N ASP A 155 11.04 35.30 -28.49
CA ASP A 155 10.12 36.37 -28.06
C ASP A 155 8.95 35.84 -27.22
N LEU A 156 8.48 34.62 -27.49
CA LEU A 156 7.42 33.95 -26.72
C LEU A 156 7.92 33.49 -25.34
N PHE A 157 9.09 32.87 -25.28
CA PHE A 157 9.70 32.42 -24.02
C PHE A 157 10.15 33.60 -23.15
N ASP A 158 10.78 34.63 -23.74
CA ASP A 158 11.27 35.80 -23.00
C ASP A 158 10.14 36.59 -22.32
N ARG A 159 8.93 36.59 -22.89
CA ARG A 159 7.75 37.27 -22.34
C ARG A 159 6.83 36.35 -21.50
N GLY A 160 7.20 35.08 -21.34
CA GLY A 160 6.42 34.09 -20.58
C GLY A 160 5.11 33.65 -21.23
N SER A 161 4.95 33.83 -22.56
CA SER A 161 3.79 33.28 -23.29
C SER A 161 3.91 31.77 -23.54
N LEU A 162 5.14 31.26 -23.53
CA LEU A 162 5.42 29.83 -23.53
C LEU A 162 6.35 29.55 -22.37
N GLU A 163 6.16 28.41 -21.72
CA GLU A 163 7.09 27.90 -20.73
C GLU A 163 7.68 26.56 -21.19
N GLY A 164 8.94 26.35 -20.84
CA GLY A 164 9.55 25.02 -20.95
C GLY A 164 9.32 24.23 -19.68
N ARG A 165 9.44 22.91 -19.75
CA ARG A 165 9.35 22.02 -18.60
C ARG A 165 10.74 21.54 -18.18
N GLN A 166 10.98 21.42 -16.87
CA GLN A 166 12.18 20.74 -16.40
C GLN A 166 12.06 19.25 -16.69
N PHE A 167 13.14 18.61 -17.13
CA PHE A 167 13.12 17.17 -17.41
C PHE A 167 12.61 16.34 -16.22
N ILE A 168 12.93 16.77 -14.99
CA ILE A 168 12.49 16.06 -13.79
C ILE A 168 10.96 16.04 -13.63
N ASP A 169 10.28 17.15 -13.91
CA ASP A 169 8.82 17.22 -13.81
C ASP A 169 8.16 16.36 -14.90
N ALA A 170 8.74 16.38 -16.10
CA ALA A 170 8.31 15.50 -17.20
C ALA A 170 8.49 14.01 -16.83
N TYR A 171 9.63 13.66 -16.23
CA TYR A 171 9.90 12.29 -15.80
C TYR A 171 8.98 11.85 -14.63
N ARG A 172 8.79 12.69 -13.62
CA ARG A 172 7.89 12.46 -12.46
C ARG A 172 6.44 12.24 -12.89
N SER A 173 5.99 12.96 -13.92
CA SER A 173 4.65 12.77 -14.50
C SER A 173 4.45 11.37 -15.11
N GLY A 174 5.54 10.65 -15.40
CA GLY A 174 5.53 9.30 -15.94
C GLY A 174 5.33 9.25 -17.47
N GLY A 175 5.30 10.38 -18.17
CA GLY A 175 5.12 10.45 -19.62
C GLY A 175 6.23 9.73 -20.38
N VAL A 176 7.49 10.09 -20.12
CA VAL A 176 8.67 9.48 -20.74
C VAL A 176 8.75 7.97 -20.45
N THR A 177 8.49 7.55 -19.22
CA THR A 177 8.49 6.13 -18.85
C THR A 177 7.37 5.37 -19.54
N SER A 178 6.17 5.95 -19.65
CA SER A 178 5.03 5.29 -20.27
C SER A 178 5.27 5.03 -21.76
N LEU A 179 5.89 5.98 -22.48
CA LEU A 179 6.30 5.79 -23.88
C LEU A 179 7.25 4.60 -24.07
N ILE A 180 8.25 4.44 -23.20
CA ILE A 180 9.17 3.30 -23.28
C ILE A 180 8.44 1.99 -22.92
N MET A 181 7.50 2.06 -21.97
CA MET A 181 6.74 0.89 -21.50
C MET A 181 5.69 0.38 -22.48
N GLU A 182 5.25 1.18 -23.46
CA GLU A 182 4.31 0.73 -24.51
C GLU A 182 4.79 -0.52 -25.24
N ASN A 183 6.11 -0.68 -25.36
CA ASN A 183 6.73 -1.83 -26.01
C ASN A 183 7.06 -2.99 -25.06
N ALA A 184 6.58 -2.99 -23.81
CA ALA A 184 6.75 -4.11 -22.87
C ALA A 184 6.25 -5.45 -23.45
N GLY A 185 5.25 -5.43 -24.33
CA GLY A 185 4.78 -6.61 -25.04
C GLY A 185 5.85 -7.27 -25.92
N LEU A 186 6.73 -6.49 -26.56
CA LEU A 186 7.83 -7.02 -27.37
C LEU A 186 8.87 -7.73 -26.50
N VAL A 187 9.20 -7.15 -25.34
CA VAL A 187 10.11 -7.78 -24.37
C VAL A 187 9.50 -9.07 -23.81
N ALA A 188 8.21 -9.06 -23.47
CA ALA A 188 7.49 -10.25 -22.99
C ALA A 188 7.52 -11.39 -24.02
N GLN A 189 7.35 -11.06 -25.31
CA GLN A 189 7.47 -12.02 -26.40
C GLN A 189 8.89 -12.57 -26.52
N ALA A 190 9.92 -11.73 -26.44
CA ALA A 190 11.32 -12.15 -26.48
C ALA A 190 11.70 -13.05 -25.30
N LEU A 191 11.25 -12.71 -24.09
CA LEU A 191 11.39 -13.55 -22.90
C LEU A 191 10.71 -14.91 -23.09
N THR A 192 9.49 -14.92 -23.63
CA THR A 192 8.76 -16.16 -23.94
C THR A 192 9.53 -17.05 -24.91
N ASP A 193 10.04 -16.46 -26.00
CA ASP A 193 10.73 -17.19 -27.05
C ASP A 193 12.13 -17.66 -26.63
N ALA A 194 12.80 -16.92 -25.74
CA ALA A 194 14.04 -17.35 -25.11
C ALA A 194 13.78 -18.52 -24.14
N ALA A 195 12.77 -18.42 -23.26
CA ALA A 195 12.41 -19.46 -22.30
C ALA A 195 11.93 -20.77 -22.96
N ARG A 196 11.37 -20.69 -24.18
CA ARG A 196 11.05 -21.89 -24.99
C ARG A 196 12.31 -22.65 -25.42
N ARG A 197 13.42 -21.95 -25.63
CA ARG A 197 14.69 -22.52 -26.13
C ARG A 197 15.71 -22.81 -25.02
N ASP A 198 15.54 -22.21 -23.84
CA ASP A 198 16.43 -22.39 -22.68
C ASP A 198 15.63 -22.87 -21.45
N SER A 199 15.92 -24.10 -21.01
CA SER A 199 15.26 -24.71 -19.85
C SER A 199 15.68 -24.09 -18.51
N ARG A 200 16.90 -23.56 -18.41
CA ARG A 200 17.40 -22.89 -17.22
C ARG A 200 16.72 -21.55 -17.05
N LEU A 201 16.69 -20.73 -18.11
CA LEU A 201 15.97 -19.45 -18.11
C LEU A 201 14.49 -19.65 -17.74
N ARG A 202 13.84 -20.68 -18.30
CA ARG A 202 12.46 -21.02 -17.95
C ARG A 202 12.27 -21.35 -16.46
N ALA A 203 13.22 -22.08 -15.87
CA ALA A 203 13.19 -22.39 -14.45
C ALA A 203 13.41 -21.13 -13.59
N GLU A 204 14.39 -20.29 -13.95
CA GLU A 204 14.66 -19.01 -13.30
C GLU A 204 13.43 -18.08 -13.34
N MET A 205 12.78 -17.94 -14.50
CA MET A 205 11.52 -17.18 -14.63
C MET A 205 10.37 -17.77 -13.83
N THR A 206 10.30 -19.10 -13.71
CA THR A 206 9.24 -19.75 -12.93
C THR A 206 9.45 -19.56 -11.43
N LEU A 207 10.68 -19.68 -10.94
CA LEU A 207 11.03 -19.40 -9.54
C LEU A 207 10.88 -17.92 -9.21
N TRP A 208 11.27 -17.03 -10.13
CA TRP A 208 11.02 -15.60 -10.02
C TRP A 208 9.52 -15.34 -9.89
N TRP A 209 8.69 -15.89 -10.79
CA TRP A 209 7.25 -15.69 -10.71
C TRP A 209 6.62 -16.26 -9.44
N ASP A 210 7.01 -17.46 -9.01
CA ASP A 210 6.51 -18.07 -7.77
C ASP A 210 6.80 -17.19 -6.55
N ARG A 211 7.98 -16.54 -6.53
CA ARG A 211 8.39 -15.64 -5.47
C ARG A 211 7.64 -14.31 -5.49
N TYR A 212 7.41 -13.73 -6.66
CA TYR A 212 6.95 -12.33 -6.79
C TYR A 212 5.47 -12.19 -7.17
N ARG A 213 4.77 -13.25 -7.60
CA ARG A 213 3.38 -13.17 -8.06
C ARG A 213 2.42 -12.49 -7.07
N ALA A 214 2.64 -12.69 -5.77
CA ALA A 214 1.80 -12.09 -4.73
C ALA A 214 1.96 -10.56 -4.63
N GLU A 215 3.07 -10.00 -5.11
CA GLU A 215 3.43 -8.57 -4.98
C GLU A 215 3.05 -7.74 -6.21
N TYR A 216 2.99 -8.37 -7.41
CA TYR A 216 2.77 -7.69 -8.70
C TYR A 216 1.34 -7.79 -9.25
N GLY A 217 0.41 -8.44 -8.54
CA GLY A 217 -1.01 -8.47 -8.90
C GLY A 217 -1.36 -9.34 -10.12
N GLU A 218 -2.23 -8.83 -11.01
CA GLU A 218 -2.74 -9.53 -12.19
C GLU A 218 -1.83 -9.36 -13.42
N GLY A 219 -1.53 -10.46 -14.12
CA GLY A 219 -0.71 -10.46 -15.35
C GLY A 219 -0.04 -11.80 -15.62
N SER A 220 0.53 -11.97 -16.81
CA SER A 220 1.42 -13.11 -17.10
C SER A 220 2.82 -12.86 -16.53
N LYS A 221 3.54 -13.92 -16.15
CA LYS A 221 4.91 -13.80 -15.64
C LYS A 221 5.84 -13.05 -16.59
N GLU A 222 5.66 -13.24 -17.89
CA GLU A 222 6.46 -12.61 -18.94
C GLU A 222 6.14 -11.12 -19.08
N GLN A 223 4.87 -10.74 -18.95
CA GLN A 223 4.44 -9.34 -18.99
C GLN A 223 5.00 -8.55 -17.81
N VAL A 224 4.89 -9.09 -16.60
CA VAL A 224 5.42 -8.43 -15.40
C VAL A 224 6.94 -8.37 -15.44
N LEU A 225 7.62 -9.45 -15.83
CA LEU A 225 9.07 -9.46 -15.97
C LEU A 225 9.56 -8.47 -17.04
N ALA A 226 8.84 -8.31 -18.14
CA ALA A 226 9.16 -7.33 -19.17
C ALA A 226 9.13 -5.89 -18.63
N GLN A 227 8.10 -5.53 -17.86
CA GLN A 227 8.01 -4.22 -17.21
C GLN A 227 9.15 -3.99 -16.22
N ALA A 228 9.52 -5.02 -15.44
CA ALA A 228 10.67 -4.98 -14.54
C ALA A 228 11.99 -4.77 -15.29
N VAL A 229 12.20 -5.47 -16.41
CA VAL A 229 13.40 -5.34 -17.26
C VAL A 229 13.53 -3.92 -17.81
N ILE A 230 12.46 -3.35 -18.37
CA ILE A 230 12.50 -1.98 -18.93
C ILE A 230 12.75 -0.97 -17.82
N SER A 231 12.09 -1.10 -16.67
CA SER A 231 12.24 -0.17 -15.55
C SER A 231 13.66 -0.18 -15.00
N ASN A 232 14.26 -1.36 -14.90
CA ASN A 232 15.65 -1.52 -14.47
C ASN A 232 16.60 -0.82 -15.44
N TRP A 233 16.40 -0.96 -16.76
CA TRP A 233 17.20 -0.25 -17.76
C TRP A 233 17.07 1.28 -17.68
N ILE A 234 15.85 1.81 -17.54
CA ILE A 234 15.61 3.25 -17.35
C ILE A 234 16.40 3.74 -16.12
N GLY A 235 16.30 3.02 -15.00
CA GLY A 235 17.02 3.34 -13.77
C GLY A 235 18.53 3.33 -13.94
N LYS A 236 19.11 2.30 -14.60
CA LYS A 236 20.55 2.22 -14.87
C LYS A 236 21.04 3.39 -15.73
N ILE A 237 20.32 3.71 -16.81
CA ILE A 237 20.72 4.77 -17.74
C ILE A 237 20.65 6.13 -17.06
N LEU A 238 19.54 6.43 -16.37
CA LEU A 238 19.35 7.68 -15.64
C LEU A 238 20.43 7.89 -14.58
N PHE A 239 20.69 6.86 -13.77
CA PHE A 239 21.69 6.92 -12.72
C PHE A 239 23.12 7.01 -13.26
N GLY A 240 23.41 6.31 -14.36
CA GLY A 240 24.69 6.44 -15.05
C GLY A 240 25.00 7.88 -15.49
N HIS A 241 23.99 8.60 -15.99
CA HIS A 241 24.13 10.01 -16.38
C HIS A 241 24.27 10.97 -15.20
N ILE A 242 23.59 10.68 -14.08
CA ILE A 242 23.80 11.40 -12.82
C ILE A 242 25.26 11.29 -12.38
N LEU A 243 25.81 10.07 -12.36
CA LEU A 243 27.18 9.82 -11.90
C LEU A 243 28.23 10.41 -12.83
N ARG A 244 28.00 10.40 -14.15
CA ARG A 244 28.96 10.84 -15.17
C ARG A 244 29.60 12.21 -14.90
N GLU A 245 28.86 13.14 -14.32
CA GLU A 245 29.36 14.51 -14.06
C GLU A 245 30.01 14.65 -12.67
N LYS A 246 29.80 13.68 -11.77
CA LYS A 246 30.33 13.68 -10.39
C LYS A 246 31.51 12.72 -10.21
N ASP A 247 31.59 11.69 -11.05
CA ASP A 247 32.61 10.67 -11.01
C ASP A 247 33.26 10.46 -12.38
N VAL A 248 34.59 10.61 -12.44
CA VAL A 248 35.36 10.44 -13.67
C VAL A 248 35.22 9.02 -14.24
N ARG A 249 35.04 8.00 -13.39
CA ARG A 249 34.87 6.61 -13.81
C ARG A 249 33.55 6.42 -14.57
N ALA A 250 32.49 7.08 -14.12
CA ALA A 250 31.17 7.04 -14.74
C ALA A 250 31.10 7.79 -16.09
N ARG A 251 32.13 8.56 -16.48
CA ARG A 251 32.20 9.17 -17.81
C ARG A 251 32.17 8.17 -18.96
N ARG A 252 32.53 6.91 -18.69
CA ARG A 252 32.44 5.79 -19.64
C ARG A 252 31.01 5.55 -20.13
N VAL A 253 29.98 5.96 -19.36
CA VAL A 253 28.58 5.92 -19.81
C VAL A 253 28.39 6.68 -21.12
N ALA A 254 29.16 7.75 -21.36
CA ALA A 254 29.09 8.51 -22.62
C ALA A 254 29.62 7.74 -23.85
N ALA A 255 30.19 6.54 -23.67
CA ALA A 255 30.62 5.67 -24.76
C ALA A 255 29.48 4.78 -25.30
N ILE A 256 28.31 4.78 -24.67
CA ILE A 256 27.12 4.09 -25.20
C ILE A 256 26.62 4.89 -26.42
N ASP A 257 26.55 4.22 -27.56
CA ASP A 257 26.16 4.80 -28.85
C ASP A 257 25.11 3.93 -29.57
N GLU A 258 24.81 4.28 -30.82
CA GLU A 258 23.81 3.60 -31.67
C GLU A 258 24.14 2.13 -31.97
N ASP A 259 25.41 1.75 -31.92
CA ASP A 259 25.88 0.41 -32.26
C ASP A 259 26.02 -0.48 -31.01
N THR A 260 25.92 0.11 -29.82
CA THR A 260 26.08 -0.58 -28.54
C THR A 260 24.92 -1.54 -28.32
N THR A 261 25.20 -2.83 -28.10
CA THR A 261 24.19 -3.85 -27.81
C THR A 261 23.78 -3.86 -26.32
N PRO A 262 22.62 -4.44 -25.95
CA PRO A 262 22.24 -4.61 -24.54
C PRO A 262 23.32 -5.32 -23.71
N ARG A 263 24.01 -6.30 -24.30
CA ARG A 263 25.07 -7.06 -23.62
C ARG A 263 26.30 -6.19 -23.36
N GLU A 264 26.74 -5.41 -24.33
CA GLU A 264 27.89 -4.51 -24.17
C GLU A 264 27.60 -3.40 -23.14
N ALA A 265 26.38 -2.85 -23.15
CA ALA A 265 25.94 -1.90 -22.14
C ALA A 265 25.89 -2.54 -20.74
N LEU A 266 25.42 -3.78 -20.59
CA LEU A 266 25.46 -4.51 -19.32
C LEU A 266 26.89 -4.76 -18.85
N ASP A 267 27.80 -5.11 -19.75
CA ASP A 267 29.22 -5.27 -19.40
C ASP A 267 29.85 -3.95 -18.95
N LEU A 268 29.48 -2.83 -19.58
CA LEU A 268 29.90 -1.50 -19.16
C LEU A 268 29.35 -1.16 -17.77
N PHE A 269 28.05 -1.36 -17.53
CA PHE A 269 27.45 -1.13 -16.22
C PHE A 269 28.02 -2.06 -15.15
N ARG A 270 28.30 -3.32 -15.48
CA ARG A 270 28.99 -4.26 -14.59
C ARG A 270 30.39 -3.79 -14.23
N GLN A 271 31.16 -3.28 -15.18
CA GLN A 271 32.46 -2.69 -14.88
C GLN A 271 32.33 -1.43 -14.01
N LEU A 272 31.38 -0.54 -14.29
CA LEU A 272 31.09 0.62 -13.44
C LEU A 272 30.68 0.21 -12.02
N SER A 273 29.94 -0.89 -11.91
CA SER A 273 29.52 -1.54 -10.67
C SER A 273 30.67 -2.17 -9.89
N GLU A 274 31.68 -2.70 -10.60
CA GLU A 274 32.91 -3.20 -9.99
C GLU A 274 33.79 -2.04 -9.51
N ASP A 275 33.83 -0.95 -10.30
CA ASP A 275 34.62 0.24 -10.02
C ASP A 275 33.99 1.13 -8.93
N CYS A 276 32.65 1.13 -8.75
CA CYS A 276 31.89 2.03 -7.86
C CYS A 276 30.85 1.26 -6.99
N ASN A 277 30.44 1.77 -5.82
CA ASN A 277 29.50 1.12 -4.86
C ASN A 277 28.03 1.33 -5.26
N PHE A 278 27.77 1.36 -6.55
CA PHE A 278 26.39 1.39 -7.04
C PHE A 278 26.00 0.00 -7.52
N TRP A 279 26.52 -1.04 -6.85
CA TRP A 279 26.34 -2.42 -7.25
C TRP A 279 24.88 -2.86 -7.20
N THR A 280 24.14 -2.42 -6.20
CA THR A 280 22.70 -2.67 -6.12
C THR A 280 21.93 -2.07 -7.30
N ILE A 281 22.39 -0.93 -7.85
CA ILE A 281 21.77 -0.26 -9.01
C ILE A 281 22.18 -0.92 -10.33
N PHE A 282 23.48 -1.20 -10.50
CA PHE A 282 24.05 -1.73 -11.73
C PHE A 282 24.10 -3.26 -11.79
N SER A 283 23.66 -3.97 -10.75
CA SER A 283 23.57 -5.43 -10.70
C SER A 283 22.76 -6.03 -11.87
N ASP A 284 23.19 -7.20 -12.33
CA ASP A 284 22.48 -7.95 -13.36
C ASP A 284 21.16 -8.51 -12.79
N SER A 285 20.12 -8.55 -13.62
CA SER A 285 18.82 -9.11 -13.25
C SER A 285 18.25 -9.97 -14.38
N LEU A 286 17.33 -10.86 -14.03
CA LEU A 286 16.76 -11.82 -14.97
C LEU A 286 16.17 -11.11 -16.20
N GLY A 287 16.67 -11.45 -17.39
CA GLY A 287 16.13 -10.97 -18.66
C GLY A 287 16.68 -9.63 -19.18
N LEU A 288 17.62 -8.96 -18.49
CA LEU A 288 18.15 -7.66 -18.95
C LEU A 288 18.83 -7.71 -20.32
N ASN A 289 19.43 -8.85 -20.67
CA ASN A 289 20.07 -9.06 -21.97
C ASN A 289 19.09 -9.47 -23.08
N LEU A 290 17.81 -9.66 -22.78
CA LEU A 290 16.77 -10.11 -23.70
C LEU A 290 15.85 -8.96 -24.14
N VAL A 291 16.45 -7.80 -24.45
CA VAL A 291 15.73 -6.62 -24.96
C VAL A 291 15.77 -6.64 -26.49
N PRO A 292 14.61 -6.67 -27.18
CA PRO A 292 14.55 -6.58 -28.65
C PRO A 292 15.05 -5.23 -29.16
N THR A 293 15.58 -5.23 -30.39
CA THR A 293 16.11 -4.02 -31.05
C THR A 293 15.17 -2.81 -30.97
N PRO A 294 13.87 -2.89 -31.29
CA PRO A 294 13.00 -1.71 -31.22
C PRO A 294 12.93 -1.06 -29.82
N VAL A 295 12.97 -1.87 -28.76
CA VAL A 295 12.93 -1.38 -27.37
C VAL A 295 14.30 -0.86 -26.94
N TRP A 296 15.37 -1.52 -27.40
CA TRP A 296 16.73 -1.09 -27.12
C TRP A 296 17.05 0.25 -27.78
N ASP A 297 16.62 0.46 -29.02
CA ASP A 297 16.77 1.73 -29.74
C ASP A 297 16.10 2.88 -28.98
N GLN A 298 14.91 2.64 -28.39
CA GLN A 298 14.24 3.61 -27.52
C GLN A 298 15.02 3.92 -26.24
N LEU A 299 15.65 2.92 -25.62
CA LEU A 299 16.52 3.13 -24.45
C LEU A 299 17.79 3.92 -24.83
N LEU A 300 18.33 3.72 -26.04
CA LEU A 300 19.44 4.53 -26.58
C LEU A 300 19.00 5.97 -26.87
N GLN A 301 17.79 6.19 -27.39
CA GLN A 301 17.22 7.53 -27.52
C GLN A 301 17.06 8.22 -26.16
N PHE A 302 16.59 7.50 -25.14
CA PHE A 302 16.51 8.00 -23.77
C PHE A 302 17.90 8.34 -23.21
N HIS A 303 18.88 7.47 -23.42
CA HIS A 303 20.28 7.74 -23.08
C HIS A 303 20.79 9.03 -23.75
N LYS A 304 20.47 9.24 -25.02
CA LYS A 304 20.89 10.44 -25.76
C LYS A 304 20.24 11.71 -25.23
N LEU A 305 18.94 11.69 -24.94
CA LEU A 305 18.25 12.82 -24.33
C LEU A 305 18.95 13.25 -23.03
N LEU A 306 19.27 12.29 -22.16
CA LEU A 306 19.96 12.57 -20.90
C LEU A 306 21.37 13.13 -21.10
N SER A 307 22.09 12.67 -22.14
CA SER A 307 23.37 13.24 -22.56
C SER A 307 23.26 14.70 -22.97
N ASP A 308 22.24 15.05 -23.77
CA ASP A 308 22.02 16.41 -24.28
C ASP A 308 21.60 17.36 -23.14
N LEU A 309 20.75 16.87 -22.22
CA LEU A 309 20.32 17.61 -21.03
C LEU A 309 21.42 17.81 -19.99
N ARG A 310 22.48 16.98 -20.01
CA ARG A 310 23.55 16.94 -19.00
C ARG A 310 23.00 16.89 -17.56
N VAL A 311 22.08 15.97 -17.30
CA VAL A 311 21.33 15.83 -16.03
C VAL A 311 22.25 15.75 -14.78
N GLY A 312 23.50 15.30 -14.90
CA GLY A 312 24.46 15.30 -13.79
C GLY A 312 25.12 16.65 -13.46
N SER A 313 25.02 17.65 -14.34
CA SER A 313 25.59 19.00 -14.16
C SER A 313 24.70 19.97 -13.40
N VAL A 314 23.54 19.48 -12.98
CA VAL A 314 22.48 20.18 -12.29
C VAL A 314 22.83 20.32 -10.79
N ASP A 315 22.26 21.34 -10.13
CA ASP A 315 22.48 21.61 -8.70
C ASP A 315 22.01 20.44 -7.79
N GLN A 316 22.57 20.36 -6.57
CA GLN A 316 22.32 19.28 -5.61
C GLN A 316 20.83 19.07 -5.31
N GLY A 317 20.03 20.15 -5.21
CA GLY A 317 18.59 20.05 -4.94
C GLY A 317 17.82 19.32 -6.05
N GLN A 318 18.15 19.58 -7.31
CA GLN A 318 17.50 18.92 -8.44
C GLN A 318 17.91 17.44 -8.56
N LEU A 319 19.15 17.11 -8.19
CA LEU A 319 19.60 15.72 -8.16
C LEU A 319 18.80 14.88 -7.16
N SER A 320 18.50 15.44 -5.99
CA SER A 320 17.59 14.80 -5.02
C SER A 320 16.23 14.55 -5.65
N GLY A 321 15.68 15.55 -6.34
CA GLY A 321 14.41 15.42 -7.06
C GLY A 321 14.41 14.31 -8.12
N VAL A 322 15.51 14.12 -8.88
CA VAL A 322 15.65 13.03 -9.87
C VAL A 322 15.64 11.65 -9.22
N LEU A 323 16.37 11.47 -8.12
CA LEU A 323 16.40 10.19 -7.41
C LEU A 323 15.02 9.88 -6.80
N GLU A 324 14.35 10.88 -6.23
CA GLU A 324 12.98 10.77 -5.70
C GLU A 324 11.97 10.40 -6.80
N ALA A 325 11.97 11.09 -7.94
CA ALA A 325 11.08 10.76 -9.04
C ALA A 325 11.34 9.36 -9.60
N THR A 326 12.60 8.90 -9.60
CA THR A 326 12.95 7.52 -9.99
C THR A 326 12.33 6.50 -9.06
N VAL A 327 12.38 6.76 -7.75
CA VAL A 327 11.73 5.92 -6.73
C VAL A 327 10.21 5.96 -6.93
N GLU A 328 9.60 7.14 -7.08
CA GLU A 328 8.16 7.29 -7.29
C GLU A 328 7.66 6.53 -8.53
N VAL A 329 8.35 6.67 -9.66
CA VAL A 329 8.02 5.99 -10.91
C VAL A 329 8.20 4.47 -10.77
N ALA A 330 9.32 4.02 -10.19
CA ALA A 330 9.58 2.60 -9.97
C ALA A 330 8.53 1.97 -9.06
N VAL A 331 8.20 2.62 -7.95
CA VAL A 331 7.16 2.18 -7.01
C VAL A 331 5.78 2.13 -7.69
N ARG A 332 5.36 3.21 -8.37
CA ARG A 332 4.03 3.31 -9.01
C ARG A 332 3.82 2.30 -10.13
N LYS A 333 4.87 1.97 -10.90
CA LYS A 333 4.76 1.12 -12.10
C LYS A 333 5.07 -0.36 -11.84
N LEU A 334 5.86 -0.68 -10.81
CA LEU A 334 6.30 -2.06 -10.55
C LEU A 334 5.60 -2.71 -9.37
N ARG A 335 5.27 -2.00 -8.28
CA ARG A 335 4.75 -2.64 -7.07
C ARG A 335 3.30 -2.23 -6.82
N GLY A 336 2.41 -3.23 -6.68
CA GLY A 336 1.05 -3.03 -6.15
C GLY A 336 1.01 -2.74 -4.64
N GLN A 337 2.17 -2.73 -3.99
CA GLN A 337 2.36 -2.36 -2.59
C GLN A 337 2.88 -0.93 -2.52
N TYR A 338 2.11 -0.04 -1.91
CA TYR A 338 2.48 1.36 -1.74
C TYR A 338 3.47 1.51 -0.58
N PRO A 339 4.47 2.39 -0.73
CA PRO A 339 5.50 2.60 0.26
C PRO A 339 4.90 3.24 1.50
N THR A 340 5.57 3.08 2.64
CA THR A 340 5.24 3.84 3.85
C THR A 340 5.23 5.35 3.53
N PRO A 341 4.15 6.09 3.84
CA PRO A 341 4.14 7.54 3.69
C PRO A 341 5.34 8.17 4.42
N ILE A 342 5.92 9.24 3.85
CA ILE A 342 7.16 9.81 4.39
C ILE A 342 6.93 10.45 5.77
N GLU A 343 5.76 11.03 5.98
CA GLU A 343 5.32 11.64 7.23
C GLU A 343 5.26 10.59 8.34
N LEU A 344 4.69 9.41 8.03
CA LEU A 344 4.63 8.28 8.95
C LEU A 344 6.03 7.70 9.23
N ALA A 345 6.88 7.63 8.21
CA ALA A 345 8.26 7.19 8.35
C ALA A 345 9.08 8.13 9.25
N ARG A 346 8.94 9.45 9.09
CA ARG A 346 9.58 10.46 9.95
C ARG A 346 9.08 10.39 11.38
N LEU A 347 7.77 10.25 11.59
CA LEU A 347 7.20 10.08 12.93
C LEU A 347 7.78 8.83 13.61
N LEU A 348 7.85 7.70 12.90
CA LEU A 348 8.41 6.46 13.42
C LEU A 348 9.89 6.61 13.80
N THR A 349 10.72 7.22 12.95
CA THR A 349 12.15 7.41 13.25
C THR A 349 12.35 8.38 14.41
N SER A 350 11.59 9.48 14.47
CA SER A 350 11.65 10.45 15.57
C SER A 350 11.26 9.86 16.92
N LEU A 351 10.33 8.90 16.96
CA LEU A 351 9.95 8.20 18.20
C LEU A 351 10.98 7.13 18.62
N CYS A 352 11.82 6.64 17.71
CA CYS A 352 12.71 5.52 17.94
C CYS A 352 14.17 5.89 18.15
N ILE A 353 14.68 6.86 17.40
CA ILE A 353 16.06 7.34 17.48
C ILE A 353 16.14 8.32 18.64
N ARG A 354 16.89 7.97 19.69
CA ARG A 354 17.02 8.79 20.92
C ARG A 354 18.29 9.62 20.92
N ASN A 355 19.36 9.09 20.34
CA ASN A 355 20.61 9.78 20.10
C ASN A 355 20.84 9.86 18.59
N THR A 356 20.38 10.96 17.99
CA THR A 356 20.49 11.21 16.55
C THR A 356 21.93 11.11 16.06
N VAL A 357 22.93 11.43 16.89
CA VAL A 357 24.33 11.40 16.50
C VAL A 357 24.86 9.97 16.41
N GLU A 358 24.68 9.16 17.45
CA GLU A 358 25.40 7.90 17.61
C GLU A 358 24.55 6.65 17.35
N ASP A 359 23.22 6.71 17.50
CA ASP A 359 22.36 5.53 17.43
C ASP A 359 22.53 4.80 16.09
N ARG A 360 22.80 3.49 16.15
CA ARG A 360 22.70 2.61 14.99
C ARG A 360 21.25 2.25 14.73
N VAL A 361 20.81 2.41 13.49
CA VAL A 361 19.42 2.23 13.05
C VAL A 361 19.36 1.11 12.01
N LEU A 362 18.41 0.19 12.15
CA LEU A 362 18.13 -0.87 11.17
C LEU A 362 16.68 -0.85 10.71
N ASP A 363 16.48 -0.91 9.40
CA ASP A 363 15.22 -1.26 8.75
C ASP A 363 15.39 -2.60 8.00
N PRO A 364 14.95 -3.75 8.56
CA PRO A 364 15.17 -5.07 7.99
C PRO A 364 14.09 -5.51 6.99
N CYS A 365 13.06 -4.69 6.77
CA CYS A 365 12.00 -4.89 5.77
C CYS A 365 11.79 -3.59 4.99
N CYS A 366 12.88 -3.07 4.41
CA CYS A 366 12.93 -1.66 4.02
C CYS A 366 12.07 -1.31 2.80
N GLY A 367 11.67 -2.29 1.97
CA GLY A 367 10.84 -2.04 0.80
C GLY A 367 11.49 -1.01 -0.13
N SER A 368 10.85 0.15 -0.31
CA SER A 368 11.39 1.25 -1.09
C SER A 368 12.47 2.08 -0.39
N GLY A 369 12.81 1.76 0.87
CA GLY A 369 13.80 2.47 1.68
C GLY A 369 13.27 3.73 2.39
N THR A 370 11.97 3.96 2.45
CA THR A 370 11.40 5.25 2.94
C THR A 370 11.71 5.51 4.42
N ILE A 371 11.66 4.49 5.28
CA ILE A 371 11.99 4.62 6.71
C ILE A 371 13.49 4.84 6.92
N ALA A 372 14.32 4.03 6.25
CA ALA A 372 15.78 4.24 6.29
C ALA A 372 16.20 5.60 5.72
N ARG A 373 15.50 6.10 4.68
CA ARG A 373 15.67 7.47 4.18
C ARG A 373 15.38 8.48 5.29
N ALA A 374 14.21 8.40 5.95
CA ALA A 374 13.84 9.30 7.04
C ALA A 374 14.91 9.35 8.16
N ALA A 375 15.46 8.20 8.55
CA ALA A 375 16.55 8.14 9.51
C ALA A 375 17.83 8.86 9.01
N ILE A 376 18.19 8.69 7.74
CA ILE A 376 19.31 9.42 7.12
C ILE A 376 19.06 10.93 7.11
N GLU A 377 17.85 11.37 6.74
CA GLU A 377 17.52 12.81 6.70
C GLU A 377 17.63 13.41 8.09
N GLN A 378 17.03 12.78 9.10
CA GLN A 378 17.06 13.22 10.49
C GLN A 378 18.49 13.39 11.00
N LYS A 379 19.39 12.44 10.71
CA LYS A 379 20.81 12.53 11.09
C LYS A 379 21.55 13.64 10.34
N LEU A 380 21.31 13.81 9.04
CA LEU A 380 21.93 14.87 8.25
C LEU A 380 21.45 16.26 8.69
N SER A 381 20.16 16.44 8.96
CA SER A 381 19.56 17.68 9.48
C SER A 381 20.16 18.06 10.84
N ALA A 382 20.48 17.07 11.68
CA ALA A 382 21.17 17.26 12.95
C ALA A 382 22.69 17.56 12.82
N GLY A 383 23.23 17.63 11.60
CA GLY A 383 24.63 17.97 11.35
C GLY A 383 25.62 16.82 11.56
N VAL A 384 25.15 15.56 11.57
CA VAL A 384 26.02 14.38 11.62
C VAL A 384 26.81 14.27 10.32
N ASP A 385 28.12 14.00 10.42
CA ASP A 385 28.98 13.84 9.25
C ASP A 385 28.49 12.69 8.33
N PRO A 386 28.54 12.84 6.99
CA PRO A 386 28.10 11.82 6.05
C PRO A 386 28.65 10.40 6.27
N ASP A 387 29.90 10.25 6.73
CA ASP A 387 30.47 8.93 7.06
C ASP A 387 29.80 8.33 8.30
N GLY A 388 29.54 9.14 9.32
CA GLY A 388 28.79 8.76 10.52
C GLY A 388 27.35 8.34 10.19
N VAL A 389 26.67 9.07 9.31
CA VAL A 389 25.32 8.72 8.85
C VAL A 389 25.33 7.39 8.09
N ALA A 390 26.20 7.28 7.08
CA ALA A 390 26.29 6.10 6.25
C ALA A 390 26.67 4.86 7.06
N SER A 391 27.44 5.01 8.15
CA SER A 391 27.90 3.92 9.02
C SER A 391 26.96 3.50 10.14
N THR A 392 25.92 4.29 10.41
CA THR A 392 24.96 4.00 11.47
C THR A 392 23.59 3.57 10.94
N VAL A 393 23.25 3.84 9.67
CA VAL A 393 21.94 3.46 9.09
C VAL A 393 22.07 2.25 8.18
N PHE A 394 21.36 1.17 8.53
CA PHE A 394 21.32 -0.09 7.81
C PHE A 394 19.90 -0.33 7.25
N ALA A 395 19.83 -0.80 6.01
CA ALA A 395 18.56 -1.12 5.36
C ALA A 395 18.66 -2.45 4.62
N GLY A 396 17.74 -3.37 4.90
CA GLY A 396 17.70 -4.70 4.33
C GLY A 396 16.33 -5.08 3.80
N ASP A 397 16.29 -5.86 2.73
CA ASP A 397 15.08 -6.51 2.26
C ASP A 397 15.41 -7.88 1.64
N GLN A 398 14.46 -8.81 1.66
CA GLN A 398 14.62 -10.11 1.00
C GLN A 398 14.54 -9.97 -0.53
N ASP A 399 13.79 -8.98 -1.03
CA ASP A 399 13.61 -8.74 -2.45
C ASP A 399 14.73 -7.86 -3.02
N PRO A 400 15.56 -8.37 -3.96
CA PRO A 400 16.54 -7.56 -4.69
C PRO A 400 15.98 -6.28 -5.32
N GLN A 401 14.72 -6.28 -5.78
CA GLN A 401 14.14 -5.09 -6.39
C GLN A 401 13.83 -4.00 -5.36
N ALA A 402 13.33 -4.37 -4.17
CA ALA A 402 13.25 -3.45 -3.02
C ALA A 402 14.62 -2.84 -2.72
N VAL A 403 15.64 -3.69 -2.58
CA VAL A 403 17.01 -3.26 -2.29
C VAL A 403 17.53 -2.27 -3.34
N GLN A 404 17.22 -2.48 -4.61
CA GLN A 404 17.55 -1.54 -5.69
C GLN A 404 16.84 -0.19 -5.52
N ILE A 405 15.52 -0.21 -5.29
CA ILE A 405 14.70 1.01 -5.08
C ILE A 405 15.17 1.76 -3.83
N ALA A 406 15.40 1.06 -2.72
CA ALA A 406 15.96 1.61 -1.50
C ALA A 406 17.33 2.26 -1.74
N THR A 407 18.18 1.67 -2.59
CA THR A 407 19.45 2.32 -2.95
C THR A 407 19.22 3.67 -3.62
N PHE A 408 18.26 3.79 -4.53
CA PHE A 408 17.92 5.08 -5.11
C PHE A 408 17.38 6.07 -4.07
N ALA A 409 16.52 5.61 -3.16
CA ALA A 409 15.93 6.45 -2.12
C ALA A 409 16.96 6.97 -1.10
N LEU A 410 18.01 6.19 -0.83
CA LEU A 410 19.06 6.54 0.12
C LEU A 410 20.24 7.28 -0.52
N ALA A 411 20.39 7.20 -1.85
CA ALA A 411 21.43 7.92 -2.56
C ALA A 411 21.22 9.43 -2.42
N LYS A 412 22.18 10.11 -1.79
CA LYS A 412 22.22 11.58 -1.68
C LYS A 412 23.57 12.11 -2.12
N ALA A 413 23.60 13.36 -2.57
CA ALA A 413 24.83 14.01 -3.01
C ALA A 413 25.94 13.99 -1.95
N SER A 414 25.56 14.22 -0.68
CA SER A 414 26.47 14.15 0.47
C SER A 414 26.99 12.74 0.77
N LEU A 415 26.26 11.68 0.37
CA LEU A 415 26.58 10.29 0.66
C LEU A 415 27.21 9.54 -0.52
N MET A 416 27.37 10.18 -1.70
CA MET A 416 27.85 9.50 -2.92
C MET A 416 29.23 8.84 -2.78
N HIS A 417 30.07 9.33 -1.87
CA HIS A 417 31.40 8.79 -1.60
C HIS A 417 31.45 7.87 -0.37
N GLN A 418 30.30 7.56 0.23
CA GLN A 418 30.20 6.73 1.43
C GLN A 418 29.56 5.36 1.13
N PRO A 419 30.05 4.26 1.75
CA PRO A 419 29.40 2.97 1.66
C PRO A 419 28.02 3.00 2.33
N LEU A 420 26.94 2.94 1.56
CA LEU A 420 25.59 2.76 2.10
C LEU A 420 25.44 1.31 2.59
N ARG A 421 24.97 1.10 3.84
CA ARG A 421 24.72 -0.25 4.38
C ARG A 421 23.37 -0.80 3.94
N ILE A 422 23.25 -1.03 2.65
CA ILE A 422 22.07 -1.61 2.01
C ILE A 422 22.37 -3.06 1.61
N PHE A 423 21.51 -4.00 1.98
CA PHE A 423 21.78 -5.44 1.78
C PHE A 423 20.53 -6.25 1.43
N GLN A 424 20.74 -7.40 0.78
CA GLN A 424 19.66 -8.34 0.46
C GLN A 424 19.67 -9.53 1.43
N ARG A 425 18.68 -9.61 2.33
CA ARG A 425 18.56 -10.73 3.29
C ARG A 425 17.13 -10.85 3.82
N ASP A 426 16.70 -12.09 4.11
CA ASP A 426 15.47 -12.34 4.86
C ASP A 426 15.66 -11.88 6.32
N ALA A 427 14.77 -11.01 6.81
CA ALA A 427 14.79 -10.50 8.18
C ALA A 427 14.82 -11.62 9.24
N PHE A 428 14.16 -12.76 8.99
CA PHE A 428 14.19 -13.91 9.90
C PHE A 428 15.54 -14.66 9.94
N SER A 429 16.44 -14.35 9.02
CA SER A 429 17.77 -14.97 8.93
C SER A 429 18.89 -14.09 9.45
N LEU A 430 18.59 -12.86 9.88
CA LEU A 430 19.60 -11.95 10.42
C LEU A 430 20.00 -12.34 11.85
N GLU A 431 21.30 -12.54 12.04
CA GLU A 431 21.94 -12.79 13.33
C GLU A 431 23.07 -11.78 13.55
N ARG A 432 23.48 -11.54 14.80
CA ARG A 432 24.55 -10.58 15.14
C ARG A 432 25.86 -10.82 14.39
N GLU A 433 26.18 -12.10 14.21
CA GLU A 433 27.39 -12.58 13.54
C GLU A 433 27.21 -12.75 12.03
N THR A 434 26.05 -12.38 11.47
CA THR A 434 25.87 -12.40 10.02
C THR A 434 26.81 -11.38 9.40
N ASP A 435 27.70 -11.86 8.54
CA ASP A 435 28.55 -11.00 7.73
C ASP A 435 27.72 -10.46 6.54
N LEU A 436 27.74 -9.13 6.39
CA LEU A 436 27.14 -8.42 5.27
C LEU A 436 28.24 -7.85 4.39
N ASP A 437 28.13 -8.12 3.08
CA ASP A 437 29.07 -7.60 2.10
C ASP A 437 28.63 -6.22 1.62
N PHE A 438 29.50 -5.24 1.80
CA PHE A 438 29.35 -3.89 1.29
C PHE A 438 30.49 -3.57 0.33
N ARG A 439 30.32 -2.54 -0.51
CA ARG A 439 31.38 -2.10 -1.43
C ARG A 439 31.71 -0.64 -1.14
N ASN A 440 32.97 -0.25 -1.33
CA ASN A 440 33.36 1.14 -1.14
C ASN A 440 33.19 1.92 -2.46
N PRO A 441 32.44 3.04 -2.49
CA PRO A 441 32.16 3.75 -3.74
C PRO A 441 33.38 4.34 -4.40
N THR A 442 34.39 4.68 -3.62
CA THR A 442 35.55 5.43 -4.08
C THR A 442 36.60 4.53 -4.74
N ASN A 443 36.63 3.23 -4.42
CA ASN A 443 37.65 2.31 -4.94
C ASN A 443 37.13 0.93 -5.39
N GLY A 444 35.83 0.64 -5.23
CA GLY A 444 35.23 -0.62 -5.65
C GLY A 444 35.56 -1.83 -4.77
N ASN A 445 36.35 -1.67 -3.70
CA ASN A 445 36.70 -2.78 -2.82
C ASN A 445 35.47 -3.28 -2.04
N VAL A 446 35.29 -4.59 -2.03
CA VAL A 446 34.31 -5.26 -1.18
C VAL A 446 34.89 -5.40 0.22
N PHE A 447 34.09 -5.10 1.23
CA PHE A 447 34.41 -5.37 2.63
C PHE A 447 33.20 -6.00 3.31
N ALA A 448 33.47 -6.93 4.22
CA ALA A 448 32.44 -7.51 5.05
C ALA A 448 32.36 -6.74 6.37
N GLU A 449 31.14 -6.48 6.83
CA GLU A 449 30.86 -5.91 8.14
C GLU A 449 29.80 -6.78 8.82
N ARG A 450 30.01 -7.11 10.09
CA ARG A 450 29.00 -7.85 10.87
C ARG A 450 27.81 -6.96 11.14
N VAL A 451 26.61 -7.54 11.07
CA VAL A 451 25.36 -6.86 11.46
C VAL A 451 25.51 -6.18 12.84
N GLY A 452 25.99 -6.95 13.83
CA GLY A 452 26.13 -6.47 15.20
C GLY A 452 24.76 -6.19 15.84
N GLN A 453 24.69 -5.13 16.65
CA GLN A 453 23.47 -4.71 17.36
C GLN A 453 23.11 -3.24 17.08
N PHE A 454 21.84 -2.91 17.25
CA PHE A 454 21.26 -1.61 16.94
C PHE A 454 20.60 -0.98 18.15
N ASP A 455 20.65 0.35 18.21
CA ASP A 455 19.98 1.17 19.22
C ASP A 455 18.52 1.38 18.85
N ALA A 456 18.23 1.47 17.55
CA ALA A 456 16.88 1.53 17.02
C ALA A 456 16.68 0.52 15.87
N ILE A 457 15.56 -0.21 15.91
CA ILE A 457 15.07 -0.95 14.74
C ILE A 457 13.71 -0.35 14.36
N THR A 458 13.59 0.19 13.15
CA THR A 458 12.38 0.87 12.66
C THR A 458 11.94 0.26 11.34
N SER A 459 10.72 -0.26 11.24
CA SER A 459 10.30 -0.97 10.02
C SER A 459 8.80 -1.07 9.81
N ASN A 460 8.39 -1.16 8.55
CA ASN A 460 7.03 -1.54 8.16
C ASN A 460 7.00 -3.06 7.88
N LEU A 461 6.43 -3.83 8.80
CA LEU A 461 6.51 -5.29 8.73
C LEU A 461 5.51 -5.85 7.71
N PRO A 462 5.82 -6.97 7.02
CA PRO A 462 4.98 -7.52 5.97
C PRO A 462 3.60 -7.98 6.48
N PHE A 463 2.52 -7.48 5.88
CA PHE A 463 1.12 -7.81 6.22
C PHE A 463 0.67 -9.15 5.63
N VAL A 464 1.36 -10.24 5.95
CA VAL A 464 1.03 -11.58 5.44
C VAL A 464 0.16 -12.32 6.45
N ALA A 465 -1.13 -12.42 6.11
CA ALA A 465 -2.12 -13.18 6.86
C ALA A 465 -1.84 -14.70 6.84
N GLN A 466 -2.55 -15.44 7.69
CA GLN A 466 -2.36 -16.88 7.87
C GLN A 466 -2.24 -17.70 6.56
N ALA A 467 -3.02 -17.37 5.52
CA ALA A 467 -3.03 -18.09 4.25
C ALA A 467 -1.69 -18.05 3.49
N GLY A 468 -0.89 -16.99 3.66
CA GLY A 468 0.40 -16.79 3.00
C GLY A 468 1.60 -17.38 3.75
N ARG A 469 1.40 -17.97 4.94
CA ARG A 469 2.47 -18.48 5.82
C ARG A 469 3.35 -19.58 5.22
N LYS A 470 2.89 -20.32 4.21
CA LYS A 470 3.60 -21.50 3.68
C LYS A 470 5.04 -21.19 3.27
N GLN A 471 5.31 -19.98 2.79
CA GLN A 471 6.64 -19.52 2.39
C GLN A 471 7.60 -19.33 3.59
N TYR A 472 7.09 -19.06 4.78
CA TYR A 472 7.87 -18.71 5.98
C TYR A 472 7.96 -19.84 7.02
N GLY A 473 7.33 -21.00 6.78
CA GLY A 473 7.09 -22.05 7.80
C GLY A 473 8.30 -22.39 8.68
N ASN A 474 9.45 -22.69 8.07
CA ASN A 474 10.67 -23.04 8.80
C ASN A 474 11.22 -21.88 9.66
N ALA A 475 11.02 -20.64 9.23
CA ALA A 475 11.43 -19.47 10.01
C ALA A 475 10.51 -19.24 11.21
N LEU A 476 9.19 -19.35 11.01
CA LEU A 476 8.20 -19.20 12.08
C LEU A 476 8.37 -20.26 13.17
N ASP A 477 8.62 -21.51 12.77
CA ASP A 477 8.85 -22.62 13.70
C ASP A 477 10.12 -22.41 14.54
N ARG A 478 11.20 -21.86 13.95
CA ARG A 478 12.42 -21.51 14.68
C ARG A 478 12.18 -20.41 15.71
N VAL A 479 11.47 -19.34 15.33
CA VAL A 479 11.13 -18.25 16.26
C VAL A 479 10.26 -18.79 17.39
N ALA A 480 9.23 -19.56 17.07
CA ALA A 480 8.38 -20.16 18.09
C ALA A 480 9.14 -21.06 19.06
N ALA A 481 10.05 -21.90 18.56
CA ALA A 481 10.91 -22.73 19.42
C ALA A 481 11.78 -21.88 20.36
N SER A 482 12.27 -20.72 19.90
CA SER A 482 13.07 -19.81 20.74
C SER A 482 12.29 -19.16 21.89
N LEU A 483 10.95 -19.14 21.81
CA LEU A 483 10.06 -18.56 22.81
C LEU A 483 9.65 -19.55 23.92
N GLY A 484 10.04 -20.83 23.82
CA GLY A 484 9.69 -21.88 24.78
C GLY A 484 8.18 -22.21 24.80
N GLU A 485 7.63 -22.54 25.97
CA GLU A 485 6.20 -22.87 26.12
C GLU A 485 5.26 -21.74 25.64
N GLY A 486 5.67 -20.47 25.78
CA GLY A 486 4.93 -19.32 25.26
C GLY A 486 4.87 -19.28 23.74
N GLY A 487 5.89 -19.85 23.07
CA GLY A 487 5.92 -20.00 21.62
C GLY A 487 4.98 -21.08 21.10
N GLU A 488 4.73 -22.14 21.85
CA GLU A 488 3.81 -23.21 21.41
C GLU A 488 2.36 -22.71 21.29
N ARG A 489 1.90 -21.87 22.24
CA ARG A 489 0.58 -21.22 22.20
C ARG A 489 0.44 -20.21 21.06
N PHE A 490 1.53 -19.50 20.77
CA PHE A 490 1.65 -18.51 19.70
C PHE A 490 1.53 -19.11 18.28
N THR A 491 1.57 -20.45 18.12
CA THR A 491 1.78 -21.07 16.81
C THR A 491 0.51 -21.52 16.10
N ARG A 492 0.20 -20.78 15.02
CA ARG A 492 -0.35 -21.22 13.70
C ARG A 492 -1.43 -20.31 13.14
N ARG A 493 -2.01 -19.41 13.95
CA ARG A 493 -3.07 -18.47 13.52
C ARG A 493 -2.62 -17.01 13.38
N ALA A 494 -1.54 -16.59 14.06
CA ALA A 494 -1.03 -15.21 13.99
C ALA A 494 -0.61 -14.78 12.58
N ASP A 495 -0.42 -13.49 12.36
CA ASP A 495 0.18 -13.00 11.12
C ASP A 495 1.70 -13.23 11.12
N VAL A 496 2.34 -13.21 9.94
CA VAL A 496 3.80 -13.38 9.83
C VAL A 496 4.55 -12.25 10.56
N SER A 497 4.02 -11.02 10.49
CA SER A 497 4.59 -9.83 11.15
C SER A 497 4.71 -9.99 12.68
N ALA A 498 3.83 -10.76 13.32
CA ALA A 498 3.84 -10.97 14.77
C ALA A 498 5.09 -11.72 15.27
N TYR A 499 5.79 -12.47 14.40
CA TYR A 499 7.00 -13.22 14.78
C TYR A 499 8.27 -12.37 14.71
N LEU A 500 8.29 -11.34 13.87
CA LEU A 500 9.49 -10.53 13.61
C LEU A 500 10.01 -9.78 14.84
N PRO A 501 9.18 -9.21 15.74
CA PRO A 501 9.67 -8.59 16.98
C PRO A 501 10.58 -9.53 17.78
N PHE A 502 10.28 -10.83 17.81
CA PHE A 502 11.06 -11.80 18.56
C PHE A 502 12.31 -12.25 17.80
N ALA A 503 12.23 -12.34 16.47
CA ALA A 503 13.39 -12.61 15.62
C ALA A 503 14.43 -11.48 15.68
N LEU A 504 13.97 -10.23 15.77
CA LEU A 504 14.81 -9.03 15.79
C LEU A 504 15.33 -8.69 17.20
N HIS A 505 14.73 -9.25 18.26
CA HIS A 505 15.13 -9.01 19.65
C HIS A 505 16.64 -9.20 19.94
N PRO A 506 17.33 -10.23 19.40
CA PRO A 506 18.77 -10.37 19.58
C PRO A 506 19.57 -9.23 18.95
N LEU A 507 19.09 -8.61 17.87
CA LEU A 507 19.77 -7.54 17.16
C LEU A 507 19.66 -6.18 17.86
N LEU A 508 18.80 -6.02 18.85
CA LEU A 508 18.74 -4.79 19.65
C LEU A 508 19.79 -4.78 20.76
N ASN A 509 20.37 -3.61 21.01
CA ASN A 509 21.13 -3.33 22.24
C ASN A 509 20.20 -3.41 23.47
N ASP A 510 20.77 -3.60 24.65
CA ASP A 510 20.00 -3.46 25.89
C ASP A 510 19.51 -2.01 26.00
N ASN A 511 18.23 -1.83 26.32
CA ASN A 511 17.51 -0.55 26.20
C ASN A 511 17.35 -0.01 24.76
N GLY A 512 17.68 -0.79 23.73
CA GLY A 512 17.36 -0.45 22.34
C GLY A 512 15.85 -0.38 22.11
N ARG A 513 15.42 0.44 21.14
CA ARG A 513 14.03 0.69 20.81
C ARG A 513 13.63 0.00 19.50
N LEU A 514 12.51 -0.70 19.52
CA LEU A 514 11.86 -1.27 18.34
C LEU A 514 10.61 -0.42 18.02
N GLY A 515 10.59 0.16 16.82
CA GLY A 515 9.43 0.82 16.24
C GLY A 515 8.94 0.06 15.03
N ILE A 516 7.70 -0.40 15.04
CA ILE A 516 7.17 -1.22 13.93
C ILE A 516 5.76 -0.83 13.55
N ILE A 517 5.47 -0.90 12.25
CA ILE A 517 4.11 -0.83 11.72
C ILE A 517 3.61 -2.26 11.49
N ILE A 518 2.44 -2.60 12.04
CA ILE A 518 1.79 -3.90 11.92
C ILE A 518 0.28 -3.76 11.65
N THR A 519 -0.38 -4.84 11.23
CA THR A 519 -1.85 -4.90 11.10
C THR A 519 -2.51 -4.65 12.45
N ASN A 520 -3.69 -4.05 12.51
CA ASN A 520 -4.43 -3.83 13.76
C ASN A 520 -5.14 -5.08 14.31
N ALA A 521 -5.06 -6.21 13.61
CA ALA A 521 -5.77 -7.45 13.97
C ALA A 521 -5.36 -8.01 15.34
N TRP A 522 -4.14 -7.72 15.82
CA TRP A 522 -3.67 -8.12 17.15
C TRP A 522 -4.46 -7.48 18.30
N LEU A 523 -5.19 -6.39 18.06
CA LEU A 523 -6.01 -5.73 19.09
C LEU A 523 -7.29 -6.50 19.42
N GLY A 524 -7.73 -7.38 18.52
CA GLY A 524 -9.06 -8.01 18.57
C GLY A 524 -9.05 -9.51 18.31
N THR A 525 -7.92 -10.20 18.45
CA THR A 525 -7.78 -11.64 18.18
C THR A 525 -7.08 -12.39 19.32
N ASP A 526 -7.39 -13.69 19.48
CA ASP A 526 -6.79 -14.53 20.54
C ASP A 526 -5.26 -14.60 20.41
N TRP A 527 -4.75 -14.66 19.17
CA TRP A 527 -3.30 -14.63 18.94
C TRP A 527 -2.69 -13.29 19.31
N GLY A 528 -3.48 -12.21 19.24
CA GLY A 528 -3.08 -10.87 19.68
C GLY A 528 -2.93 -10.77 21.19
N ASP A 529 -3.74 -11.50 21.94
CA ASP A 529 -3.62 -11.60 23.40
C ASP A 529 -2.36 -12.38 23.81
N ASP A 530 -2.05 -13.47 23.11
CA ASP A 530 -0.77 -14.19 23.24
C ASP A 530 0.42 -13.31 22.82
N PHE A 531 0.27 -12.56 21.72
CA PHE A 531 1.29 -11.64 21.21
C PHE A 531 1.63 -10.56 22.24
N TYR A 532 0.63 -9.89 22.82
CA TYR A 532 0.84 -8.89 23.86
C TYR A 532 1.53 -9.49 25.10
N SER A 533 1.11 -10.69 25.52
CA SER A 533 1.71 -11.39 26.66
C SER A 533 3.20 -11.69 26.40
N LEU A 534 3.55 -12.10 25.19
CA LEU A 534 4.93 -12.31 24.77
C LEU A 534 5.69 -10.99 24.64
N LEU A 535 5.09 -9.94 24.08
CA LEU A 535 5.71 -8.61 24.04
C LEU A 535 6.08 -8.16 25.45
N GLY A 536 5.17 -8.25 26.42
CA GLY A 536 5.43 -7.88 27.81
C GLY A 536 6.58 -8.66 28.48
N ARG A 537 6.93 -9.84 27.97
CA ARG A 537 8.07 -10.63 28.44
C ARG A 537 9.41 -10.15 27.88
N TYR A 538 9.46 -9.70 26.63
CA TYR A 538 10.72 -9.32 25.96
C TYR A 538 10.91 -7.81 25.83
N TYR A 539 9.82 -7.05 25.93
CA TYR A 539 9.74 -5.65 25.66
C TYR A 539 8.90 -4.93 26.73
N ASP A 540 9.19 -3.67 26.93
CA ASP A 540 8.31 -2.71 27.57
C ASP A 540 7.59 -1.92 26.48
N LEU A 541 6.30 -2.19 26.28
CA LEU A 541 5.48 -1.51 25.27
C LEU A 541 5.19 -0.09 25.73
N LYS A 542 5.78 0.89 25.07
CA LYS A 542 5.64 2.31 25.44
C LYS A 542 4.40 2.93 24.82
N CYS A 543 4.15 2.62 23.55
CA CYS A 543 3.11 3.29 22.79
C CYS A 543 2.47 2.39 21.73
N VAL A 544 1.16 2.55 21.54
CA VAL A 544 0.36 2.02 20.44
C VAL A 544 -0.31 3.21 19.76
N ILE A 545 -0.04 3.43 18.48
CA ILE A 545 -0.57 4.57 17.71
C ILE A 545 -1.48 4.03 16.60
N THR A 546 -2.66 4.63 16.44
CA THR A 546 -3.60 4.36 15.35
C THR A 546 -3.97 5.64 14.60
N SER A 547 -4.42 5.49 13.36
CA SER A 547 -5.08 6.58 12.65
C SER A 547 -6.49 6.79 13.19
N GLY A 548 -6.89 8.05 13.30
CA GLY A 548 -8.27 8.51 13.49
C GLY A 548 -8.71 9.48 12.38
N ALA A 549 -8.01 9.52 11.24
CA ALA A 549 -8.33 10.36 10.08
C ALA A 549 -7.87 9.66 8.79
N GLY A 550 -8.72 8.78 8.25
CA GLY A 550 -8.39 7.95 7.09
C GLY A 550 -7.35 6.85 7.33
N ARG A 551 -7.20 5.96 6.35
CA ARG A 551 -6.15 4.93 6.36
C ARG A 551 -4.79 5.52 5.96
N TRP A 552 -3.74 5.18 6.71
CA TRP A 552 -2.36 5.53 6.32
C TRP A 552 -1.95 4.95 4.96
N PHE A 553 -2.54 3.81 4.56
CA PHE A 553 -2.24 3.12 3.31
C PHE A 553 -3.50 3.04 2.44
N GLN A 554 -3.74 4.07 1.62
CA GLN A 554 -5.00 4.28 0.88
C GLN A 554 -5.41 3.15 -0.08
N ASN A 555 -4.45 2.40 -0.62
CA ASN A 555 -4.69 1.32 -1.59
C ASN A 555 -4.70 -0.08 -0.95
N SER A 556 -4.73 -0.17 0.38
CA SER A 556 -4.81 -1.42 1.13
C SER A 556 -6.06 -1.42 2.01
N GLU A 557 -6.80 -2.54 2.03
CA GLU A 557 -7.90 -2.76 2.98
C GLU A 557 -7.41 -3.17 4.38
N VAL A 558 -6.13 -2.93 4.69
CA VAL A 558 -5.52 -3.26 5.99
C VAL A 558 -5.35 -1.99 6.81
N VAL A 559 -5.96 -1.97 8.00
CA VAL A 559 -5.72 -0.95 9.02
C VAL A 559 -4.48 -1.34 9.81
N THR A 560 -3.65 -0.36 10.15
CA THR A 560 -2.34 -0.58 10.78
C THR A 560 -2.17 0.21 12.07
N ASN A 561 -1.24 -0.24 12.90
CA ASN A 561 -0.80 0.46 14.10
C ASN A 561 0.72 0.61 14.11
N ILE A 562 1.22 1.67 14.74
CA ILE A 562 2.63 1.75 15.17
C ILE A 562 2.74 1.21 16.59
N LEU A 563 3.72 0.34 16.83
CA LEU A 563 4.15 -0.05 18.18
C LEU A 563 5.54 0.52 18.46
N ILE A 564 5.70 1.14 19.63
CA ILE A 564 7.00 1.58 20.16
C ILE A 564 7.33 0.75 21.40
N LEU A 565 8.46 0.04 21.37
CA LEU A 565 8.82 -1.01 22.32
C LEU A 565 10.27 -0.82 22.78
N ASP A 566 10.52 -0.80 24.08
CA ASP A 566 11.90 -0.81 24.62
C ASP A 566 12.30 -2.25 24.98
N LYS A 567 13.47 -2.69 24.54
CA LYS A 567 13.97 -4.03 24.87
C LYS A 567 14.22 -4.16 26.37
N LYS A 568 13.70 -5.24 26.98
CA LYS A 568 14.00 -5.60 28.36
C LYS A 568 15.31 -6.39 28.44
N ALA A 569 16.21 -5.96 29.32
CA ALA A 569 17.40 -6.74 29.65
C ALA A 569 17.04 -8.01 30.47
N ASP A 570 16.06 -7.89 31.37
CA ASP A 570 15.52 -9.00 32.16
C ASP A 570 14.01 -9.15 31.91
N PRO A 571 13.54 -10.30 31.39
CA PRO A 571 12.13 -10.61 31.22
C PRO A 571 11.26 -10.52 32.49
N SER A 572 11.88 -10.57 33.67
CA SER A 572 11.18 -10.41 34.96
C SER A 572 10.84 -8.95 35.29
N THR A 573 11.44 -7.99 34.58
CA THR A 573 11.22 -6.56 34.80
C THR A 573 9.75 -6.21 34.51
N PRO A 574 9.03 -5.59 35.45
CA PRO A 574 7.66 -5.14 35.21
C PRO A 574 7.59 -4.16 34.02
N SER A 575 6.56 -4.28 33.20
CA SER A 575 6.28 -3.27 32.16
C SER A 575 5.78 -1.98 32.80
N GLY A 576 6.11 -0.85 32.16
CA GLY A 576 5.55 0.45 32.50
C GLY A 576 4.13 0.62 31.97
N ASN A 577 3.65 1.85 32.04
CA ASN A 577 2.39 2.24 31.45
C ASN A 577 2.49 2.28 29.92
N VAL A 578 1.35 2.04 29.25
CA VAL A 578 1.24 2.06 27.79
C VAL A 578 0.42 3.27 27.36
N LYS A 579 0.94 4.04 26.40
CA LYS A 579 0.20 5.14 25.77
C LYS A 579 -0.53 4.67 24.53
N TYR A 580 -1.85 4.83 24.51
CA TYR A 580 -2.69 4.63 23.34
C TYR A 580 -2.96 5.99 22.70
N VAL A 581 -2.58 6.13 21.43
CA VAL A 581 -2.59 7.40 20.71
C VAL A 581 -3.46 7.27 19.47
N VAL A 582 -4.35 8.25 19.26
CA VAL A 582 -5.13 8.40 18.03
C VAL A 582 -4.66 9.67 17.33
N LEU A 583 -4.15 9.55 16.11
CA LEU A 583 -3.87 10.72 15.27
C LEU A 583 -5.19 11.20 14.66
N THR A 584 -5.72 12.32 15.14
CA THR A 584 -7.05 12.84 14.77
C THR A 584 -7.03 13.69 13.51
N ARG A 585 -5.86 13.85 12.88
CA ARG A 585 -5.68 14.58 11.63
C ARG A 585 -4.99 13.74 10.56
N PRO A 586 -5.28 14.00 9.28
CA PRO A 586 -4.64 13.30 8.17
C PRO A 586 -3.12 13.45 8.20
N LEU A 587 -2.40 12.45 7.69
CA LEU A 587 -0.93 12.47 7.67
C LEU A 587 -0.37 13.64 6.85
N GLU A 588 -1.13 14.13 5.87
CA GLU A 588 -0.78 15.28 5.03
C GLU A 588 -0.60 16.58 5.84
N GLU A 589 -1.21 16.67 7.03
CA GLU A 589 -0.98 17.80 7.95
C GLU A 589 0.34 17.66 8.73
N LEU A 590 1.02 16.51 8.66
CA LEU A 590 2.37 16.27 9.19
C LEU A 590 3.43 16.34 8.08
N ALA A 591 3.22 17.16 7.06
CA ALA A 591 4.08 17.22 5.87
C ALA A 591 5.48 17.80 6.14
N ASP A 592 5.60 18.76 7.07
CA ASP A 592 6.88 19.36 7.43
C ASP A 592 7.52 18.71 8.68
N GLU A 593 8.83 18.91 8.81
CA GLU A 593 9.65 18.29 9.86
C GLU A 593 9.28 18.80 11.26
N GLU A 594 8.91 20.09 11.38
CA GLU A 594 8.51 20.71 12.65
C GLU A 594 7.20 20.11 13.19
N ALA A 595 6.21 19.88 12.33
CA ALA A 595 4.95 19.24 12.69
C ALA A 595 5.19 17.80 13.21
N VAL A 596 6.09 17.05 12.57
CA VAL A 596 6.46 15.70 13.02
C VAL A 596 7.19 15.73 14.37
N GLU A 597 8.13 16.67 14.57
CA GLU A 597 8.84 16.83 15.85
C GLU A 597 7.87 17.18 16.98
N ILE A 598 6.92 18.09 16.74
CA ILE A 598 5.87 18.45 17.68
C ILE A 598 5.01 17.24 18.02
N ALA A 599 4.61 16.45 17.02
CA ALA A 599 3.82 15.24 17.23
C ALA A 599 4.59 14.19 18.06
N ALA A 600 5.86 13.94 17.72
CA ALA A 600 6.72 13.00 18.45
C ALA A 600 6.94 13.45 19.91
N ALA A 601 7.15 14.75 20.15
CA ALA A 601 7.32 15.32 21.48
C ALA A 601 6.04 15.18 22.34
N GLN A 602 4.86 15.45 21.76
CA GLN A 602 3.58 15.27 22.44
C GLN A 602 3.37 13.81 22.88
N ILE A 603 3.68 12.85 22.00
CA ILE A 603 3.58 11.41 22.30
C ILE A 603 4.59 11.00 23.39
N GLU A 604 5.85 11.39 23.27
CA GLU A 604 6.91 11.02 24.22
C GLU A 604 6.64 11.61 25.62
N LEU A 605 6.11 12.84 25.70
CA LEU A 605 5.76 13.47 26.98
C LEU A 605 4.36 13.09 27.49
N GLY A 606 3.51 12.50 26.64
CA GLY A 606 2.12 12.18 27.00
C GLY A 606 1.26 13.42 27.23
N GLN A 607 1.58 14.52 26.55
CA GLN A 607 0.89 15.81 26.70
C GLN A 607 0.37 16.25 25.35
N THR A 608 -0.92 16.54 25.27
CA THR A 608 -1.54 17.14 24.07
C THR A 608 -1.56 18.66 24.22
N GLN A 609 -1.21 19.37 23.16
CA GLN A 609 -1.31 20.84 23.12
C GLN A 609 -2.46 21.32 22.21
N ASN A 610 -2.83 20.51 21.21
CA ASN A 610 -3.81 20.83 20.18
C ASN A 610 -4.72 19.61 19.89
N ASP A 611 -5.78 19.81 19.10
CA ASP A 611 -6.70 18.77 18.61
C ASP A 611 -6.07 17.87 17.52
N THR A 612 -4.75 17.69 17.53
CA THR A 612 -4.00 16.89 16.54
C THR A 612 -3.95 15.41 16.90
N MET A 613 -4.13 15.08 18.17
CA MET A 613 -4.18 13.70 18.65
C MET A 613 -4.87 13.60 20.01
N THR A 614 -5.30 12.39 20.36
CA THR A 614 -5.65 12.02 21.73
C THR A 614 -4.62 11.04 22.28
N ILE A 615 -4.32 11.13 23.58
CA ILE A 615 -3.38 10.25 24.27
C ILE A 615 -4.04 9.76 25.55
N ARG A 616 -4.16 8.45 25.69
CA ARG A 616 -4.58 7.79 26.93
C ARG A 616 -3.45 6.90 27.45
N GLU A 617 -3.03 7.13 28.69
CA GLU A 617 -2.00 6.32 29.35
C GLU A 617 -2.67 5.31 30.30
N VAL A 618 -2.26 4.04 30.20
CA VAL A 618 -2.89 2.93 30.93
C VAL A 618 -1.85 2.14 31.69
N SER A 619 -2.14 1.85 32.96
CA SER A 619 -1.27 1.01 33.79
C SER A 619 -1.31 -0.45 33.31
N HIS A 620 -0.19 -1.16 33.48
CA HIS A 620 -0.15 -2.60 33.16
C HIS A 620 -1.15 -3.42 34.00
N ALA A 621 -1.41 -2.99 35.24
CA ALA A 621 -2.38 -3.63 36.13
C ALA A 621 -3.83 -3.45 35.62
N ASP A 622 -4.19 -2.26 35.18
CA ASP A 622 -5.53 -2.02 34.62
C ASP A 622 -5.69 -2.69 33.26
N LEU A 623 -4.66 -2.71 32.41
CA LEU A 623 -4.68 -3.51 31.17
C LEU A 623 -4.95 -4.98 31.43
N ALA A 624 -4.37 -5.57 32.49
CA ALA A 624 -4.66 -6.94 32.87
C ALA A 624 -6.12 -7.14 33.30
N ARG A 625 -6.74 -6.14 33.95
CA ARG A 625 -8.18 -6.15 34.29
C ARG A 625 -9.04 -6.03 33.03
N TYR A 626 -8.76 -5.06 32.15
CA TYR A 626 -9.48 -4.87 30.88
C TYR A 626 -9.45 -6.10 29.98
N ARG A 627 -8.33 -6.83 29.96
CA ARG A 627 -8.19 -8.07 29.20
C ARG A 627 -9.15 -9.17 29.62
N GLN A 628 -9.67 -9.16 30.85
CA GLN A 628 -10.71 -10.11 31.30
C GLN A 628 -12.04 -9.89 30.57
N PHE A 629 -12.27 -8.66 30.08
CA PHE A 629 -13.46 -8.27 29.31
C PHE A 629 -13.19 -8.22 27.80
N GLY A 630 -12.01 -8.65 27.34
CA GLY A 630 -11.60 -8.54 25.94
C GLY A 630 -11.24 -7.11 25.51
N LEU A 631 -11.15 -6.15 26.45
CA LEU A 631 -10.98 -4.72 26.19
C LEU A 631 -9.52 -4.26 26.19
N GLY A 632 -8.54 -5.17 26.32
CA GLY A 632 -7.11 -4.81 26.39
C GLY A 632 -6.48 -4.30 25.08
N GLY A 633 -7.28 -4.15 24.03
CA GLY A 633 -6.87 -3.69 22.70
C GLY A 633 -7.57 -2.39 22.32
N ASN A 634 -8.56 -2.45 21.41
CA ASN A 634 -9.16 -1.26 20.79
C ASN A 634 -9.83 -0.30 21.79
N ALA A 635 -10.50 -0.81 22.82
CA ALA A 635 -11.15 0.05 23.82
C ALA A 635 -10.19 1.02 24.52
N GLN A 636 -8.88 0.75 24.51
CA GLN A 636 -7.89 1.55 25.20
C GLN A 636 -7.58 2.90 24.52
N PHE A 637 -8.02 3.10 23.27
CA PHE A 637 -7.92 4.39 22.57
C PHE A 637 -8.93 5.45 23.04
N VAL A 638 -9.88 5.06 23.89
CA VAL A 638 -10.90 5.95 24.47
C VAL A 638 -10.97 5.78 25.99
N ASP A 639 -11.66 6.68 26.68
CA ASP A 639 -11.90 6.54 28.13
C ASP A 639 -12.89 5.40 28.42
N CYS A 640 -12.36 4.33 29.01
CA CYS A 640 -13.12 3.14 29.40
C CYS A 640 -13.01 2.80 30.90
N ASP A 641 -12.51 3.73 31.73
CA ASP A 641 -12.26 3.49 33.16
C ASP A 641 -13.51 3.12 33.95
N TRP A 642 -14.65 3.65 33.53
CA TRP A 642 -15.96 3.35 34.09
C TRP A 642 -16.36 1.87 33.97
N VAL A 643 -15.79 1.09 33.04
CA VAL A 643 -16.13 -0.33 32.86
C VAL A 643 -15.66 -1.19 34.04
N LEU A 644 -14.51 -0.85 34.63
CA LEU A 644 -13.84 -1.69 35.63
C LEU A 644 -14.58 -1.79 36.97
N ASP A 645 -15.52 -0.88 37.21
CA ASP A 645 -16.33 -0.79 38.44
C ASP A 645 -17.77 -1.28 38.23
N LEU A 646 -18.10 -1.79 37.04
CA LEU A 646 -19.44 -2.28 36.73
C LEU A 646 -19.72 -3.68 37.33
N PRO A 647 -20.95 -3.94 37.77
CA PRO A 647 -21.39 -5.28 38.19
C PRO A 647 -21.63 -6.16 36.96
N LEU A 648 -20.56 -6.73 36.42
CA LEU A 648 -20.60 -7.56 35.22
C LEU A 648 -20.58 -9.05 35.55
N SER A 649 -21.41 -9.82 34.84
CA SER A 649 -21.36 -11.29 34.82
C SER A 649 -20.99 -11.80 33.41
N PRO A 650 -20.21 -12.89 33.30
CA PRO A 650 -19.92 -13.52 32.02
C PRO A 650 -21.20 -13.92 31.29
N LEU A 651 -21.25 -13.71 29.98
CA LEU A 651 -22.44 -14.07 29.18
C LEU A 651 -22.74 -15.58 29.25
N THR A 652 -21.71 -16.40 29.47
CA THR A 652 -21.80 -17.86 29.63
C THR A 652 -22.55 -18.33 30.86
N ASP A 653 -22.73 -17.47 31.86
CA ASP A 653 -23.52 -17.79 33.07
C ASP A 653 -25.03 -17.85 32.76
N HIS A 654 -25.44 -17.24 31.64
CA HIS A 654 -26.83 -17.15 31.20
C HIS A 654 -27.08 -17.89 29.88
N PHE A 655 -26.11 -17.95 28.97
CA PHE A 655 -26.26 -18.52 27.63
C PHE A 655 -25.13 -19.49 27.24
N ALA A 656 -25.50 -20.59 26.59
CA ALA A 656 -24.59 -21.38 25.80
C ALA A 656 -24.36 -20.66 24.47
N ILE A 657 -23.12 -20.20 24.26
CA ILE A 657 -22.74 -19.45 23.08
C ILE A 657 -22.42 -20.43 21.95
N ARG A 658 -23.17 -20.35 20.85
CA ARG A 658 -22.98 -21.28 19.72
C ARG A 658 -22.88 -20.53 18.41
N ARG A 659 -22.00 -20.99 17.53
CA ARG A 659 -21.97 -20.44 16.17
C ARG A 659 -23.24 -20.88 15.42
N GLY A 660 -23.77 -20.01 14.57
CA GLY A 660 -24.83 -20.37 13.65
C GLY A 660 -24.42 -21.50 12.68
N GLU A 661 -25.42 -22.01 11.96
CA GLU A 661 -25.33 -23.20 11.14
C GLU A 661 -24.33 -23.05 9.98
N ARG A 662 -23.41 -24.01 9.88
CA ARG A 662 -22.39 -24.08 8.81
C ARG A 662 -22.55 -25.37 8.03
N ARG A 663 -23.52 -25.42 7.11
CA ARG A 663 -23.75 -26.60 6.26
C ARG A 663 -22.94 -26.61 4.97
N GLY A 664 -22.42 -25.47 4.51
CA GLY A 664 -21.51 -25.41 3.36
C GLY A 664 -22.17 -25.50 1.98
N MET A 665 -23.50 -25.36 1.90
CA MET A 665 -24.26 -25.27 0.64
C MET A 665 -25.56 -24.48 0.80
N ASN A 666 -25.48 -23.15 0.71
CA ASN A 666 -26.65 -22.28 0.91
C ASN A 666 -27.81 -22.60 -0.06
N ALA A 667 -27.53 -23.00 -1.30
CA ALA A 667 -28.58 -23.31 -2.28
C ALA A 667 -29.51 -24.47 -1.87
N LEU A 668 -29.03 -25.44 -1.09
CA LEU A 668 -29.85 -26.54 -0.58
C LEU A 668 -30.63 -26.11 0.67
N PHE A 669 -29.93 -25.44 1.59
CA PHE A 669 -30.45 -25.19 2.94
C PHE A 669 -31.28 -23.92 3.04
N TYR A 670 -31.09 -22.94 2.16
CA TYR A 670 -31.79 -21.65 2.18
C TYR A 670 -32.58 -21.49 0.87
N PRO A 671 -33.75 -22.14 0.75
CA PRO A 671 -34.52 -22.14 -0.49
C PRO A 671 -35.10 -20.75 -0.80
N ASP A 672 -35.07 -20.37 -2.08
CA ASP A 672 -35.74 -19.17 -2.58
C ASP A 672 -37.28 -19.32 -2.58
N ALA A 673 -37.99 -18.21 -2.72
CA ALA A 673 -39.45 -18.21 -2.86
C ALA A 673 -39.92 -19.12 -4.01
N GLY A 674 -41.07 -19.77 -3.84
CA GLY A 674 -41.62 -20.70 -4.84
C GLY A 674 -40.97 -22.08 -4.86
N HIS A 675 -40.24 -22.46 -3.80
CA HIS A 675 -39.55 -23.75 -3.69
C HIS A 675 -40.45 -25.01 -3.72
N GLY A 676 -41.74 -24.88 -3.45
CA GLY A 676 -42.70 -26.02 -3.51
C GLY A 676 -42.58 -27.07 -2.39
N ILE A 677 -41.63 -26.90 -1.47
CA ILE A 677 -41.48 -27.69 -0.22
C ILE A 677 -42.67 -27.48 0.73
N GLU A 678 -43.11 -28.55 1.39
CA GLU A 678 -44.15 -28.52 2.43
C GLU A 678 -43.74 -27.67 3.64
N ALA A 679 -44.68 -26.91 4.20
CA ALA A 679 -44.42 -25.93 5.26
C ALA A 679 -43.79 -26.53 6.54
N GLU A 680 -44.02 -27.82 6.84
CA GLU A 680 -43.43 -28.47 8.03
C GLU A 680 -41.89 -28.59 7.97
N TYR A 681 -41.31 -28.58 6.75
CA TYR A 681 -39.86 -28.63 6.52
C TYR A 681 -39.24 -27.26 6.27
N VAL A 682 -40.02 -26.20 6.42
CA VAL A 682 -39.58 -24.82 6.19
C VAL A 682 -39.60 -24.11 7.53
N LYS A 683 -38.45 -23.60 7.94
CA LYS A 683 -38.27 -22.90 9.21
C LYS A 683 -37.73 -21.48 8.98
N PRO A 684 -38.00 -20.52 9.87
CA PRO A 684 -37.44 -19.18 9.76
C PRO A 684 -35.90 -19.20 9.81
N LEU A 685 -35.26 -18.25 9.12
CA LEU A 685 -33.79 -18.10 9.04
C LEU A 685 -33.38 -16.63 9.19
N ALA A 686 -32.52 -16.35 10.16
CA ALA A 686 -31.71 -15.14 10.22
C ALA A 686 -30.36 -15.39 9.53
N LYS A 687 -29.97 -14.51 8.59
CA LYS A 687 -28.73 -14.63 7.83
C LYS A 687 -27.70 -13.57 8.20
N GLY A 688 -28.12 -12.37 8.59
CA GLY A 688 -27.20 -11.32 8.98
C GLY A 688 -27.89 -10.03 9.46
N PRO A 689 -27.11 -8.98 9.78
CA PRO A 689 -27.64 -7.74 10.37
C PRO A 689 -28.72 -7.06 9.50
N SER A 690 -28.62 -7.18 8.18
CA SER A 690 -29.60 -6.61 7.23
C SER A 690 -31.01 -7.22 7.35
N ASP A 691 -31.15 -8.37 8.01
CA ASP A 691 -32.44 -9.02 8.19
C ASP A 691 -33.23 -8.41 9.36
N PHE A 692 -32.60 -7.54 10.15
CA PHE A 692 -33.20 -6.86 11.30
C PHE A 692 -33.45 -5.39 10.95
N ALA A 693 -34.72 -5.05 10.72
CA ALA A 693 -35.16 -3.65 10.69
C ALA A 693 -35.26 -3.09 12.11
N ARG A 694 -35.71 -3.92 13.06
CA ARG A 694 -35.93 -3.58 14.48
C ARG A 694 -35.21 -4.57 15.39
N LEU A 695 -35.03 -4.20 16.67
CA LEU A 695 -34.37 -5.06 17.67
C LEU A 695 -35.06 -6.44 17.82
N THR A 696 -36.38 -6.49 17.62
CA THR A 696 -37.14 -7.73 17.50
C THR A 696 -37.78 -7.77 16.11
N SER A 697 -37.44 -8.79 15.31
CA SER A 697 -37.95 -8.92 13.94
C SER A 697 -38.29 -10.39 13.61
N PRO A 698 -39.39 -10.67 12.90
CA PRO A 698 -39.60 -11.99 12.33
C PRO A 698 -38.55 -12.27 11.26
N ALA A 699 -38.08 -13.51 11.16
CA ALA A 699 -37.08 -13.84 10.17
C ALA A 699 -37.65 -13.74 8.75
N ALA A 700 -37.05 -12.89 7.91
CA ALA A 700 -37.52 -12.64 6.54
C ALA A 700 -37.21 -13.79 5.56
N LYS A 701 -36.26 -14.66 5.92
CA LYS A 701 -35.79 -15.78 5.09
C LYS A 701 -36.21 -17.10 5.71
N VAL A 702 -36.09 -18.16 4.91
CA VAL A 702 -36.43 -19.53 5.33
C VAL A 702 -35.26 -20.48 5.12
N ALA A 703 -35.24 -21.55 5.91
CA ALA A 703 -34.33 -22.67 5.82
C ALA A 703 -35.08 -24.00 5.66
N PHE A 704 -34.50 -24.90 4.88
CA PHE A 704 -34.94 -26.28 4.73
C PHE A 704 -34.44 -27.12 5.91
N SER A 705 -35.36 -27.73 6.66
CA SER A 705 -35.08 -28.55 7.83
C SER A 705 -35.90 -29.84 7.74
N CYS A 706 -35.23 -30.95 7.44
CA CYS A 706 -35.85 -32.26 7.32
C CYS A 706 -35.00 -33.34 8.00
N SER A 707 -35.52 -33.90 9.09
CA SER A 707 -34.95 -35.06 9.79
C SER A 707 -35.58 -36.38 9.36
N ARG A 708 -36.52 -36.38 8.41
CA ARG A 708 -37.11 -37.60 7.86
C ARG A 708 -36.25 -38.19 6.75
N SER A 709 -36.21 -39.50 6.68
CA SER A 709 -35.64 -40.24 5.57
C SER A 709 -36.49 -40.09 4.30
N LYS A 710 -35.87 -40.33 3.13
CA LYS A 710 -36.59 -40.32 1.85
C LYS A 710 -37.76 -41.31 1.81
N ALA A 711 -37.63 -42.47 2.45
CA ALA A 711 -38.69 -43.47 2.52
C ALA A 711 -39.90 -42.99 3.33
N GLU A 712 -39.66 -42.27 4.43
CA GLU A 712 -40.73 -41.66 5.22
C GLU A 712 -41.44 -40.53 4.46
N LEU A 713 -40.68 -39.69 3.75
CA LEU A 713 -41.26 -38.64 2.91
C LEU A 713 -42.15 -39.24 1.79
N GLU A 714 -41.72 -40.35 1.20
CA GLU A 714 -42.53 -41.08 0.21
C GLU A 714 -43.80 -41.67 0.83
N ALA A 715 -43.71 -42.29 2.01
CA ALA A 715 -44.85 -42.86 2.72
C ALA A 715 -45.89 -41.80 3.14
N LEU A 716 -45.44 -40.59 3.47
CA LEU A 716 -46.30 -39.46 3.83
C LEU A 716 -46.84 -38.69 2.61
N GLY A 717 -46.35 -38.98 1.40
CA GLY A 717 -46.74 -38.28 0.18
C GLY A 717 -46.17 -36.86 0.06
N HIS A 718 -45.08 -36.56 0.78
CA HIS A 718 -44.42 -35.24 0.78
C HIS A 718 -43.50 -35.08 -0.43
N LYS A 719 -44.12 -34.78 -1.58
CA LYS A 719 -43.47 -34.72 -2.89
C LYS A 719 -42.53 -33.51 -3.04
N GLY A 720 -42.81 -32.41 -2.35
CA GLY A 720 -42.01 -31.17 -2.42
C GLY A 720 -40.62 -31.36 -1.83
N ALA A 721 -40.55 -31.76 -0.56
CA ALA A 721 -39.29 -32.06 0.13
C ALA A 721 -38.50 -33.17 -0.58
N LEU A 722 -39.17 -34.22 -1.05
CA LEU A 722 -38.51 -35.31 -1.79
C LEU A 722 -37.90 -34.83 -3.11
N ALA A 723 -38.62 -34.02 -3.88
CA ALA A 723 -38.10 -33.43 -5.11
C ALA A 723 -36.94 -32.48 -4.84
N TRP A 724 -37.02 -31.69 -3.76
CA TRP A 724 -35.94 -30.79 -3.33
C TRP A 724 -34.67 -31.56 -2.99
N ILE A 725 -34.76 -32.62 -2.17
CA ILE A 725 -33.61 -33.46 -1.82
C ILE A 725 -33.00 -34.08 -3.08
N LYS A 726 -33.83 -34.67 -3.95
CA LYS A 726 -33.38 -35.31 -5.21
C LYS A 726 -32.65 -34.32 -6.13
N ARG A 727 -33.07 -33.05 -6.18
CA ARG A 727 -32.42 -31.99 -6.98
C ARG A 727 -30.95 -31.79 -6.62
N PHE A 728 -30.59 -31.97 -5.35
CA PHE A 728 -29.22 -31.76 -4.85
C PHE A 728 -28.46 -33.08 -4.62
N GLU A 729 -29.07 -34.23 -4.93
CA GLU A 729 -28.52 -35.55 -4.65
C GLU A 729 -27.45 -35.95 -5.69
N THR A 730 -26.21 -35.50 -5.46
CA THR A 730 -25.03 -35.92 -6.23
C THR A 730 -24.03 -36.64 -5.31
N PRO A 731 -23.19 -37.55 -5.83
CA PRO A 731 -22.16 -38.21 -5.02
C PRO A 731 -21.25 -37.22 -4.29
N GLU A 732 -20.92 -36.10 -4.94
CA GLU A 732 -20.09 -35.03 -4.37
C GLU A 732 -20.79 -34.31 -3.21
N ASN A 733 -22.06 -33.91 -3.37
CA ASN A 733 -22.81 -33.23 -2.31
C ASN A 733 -23.02 -34.14 -1.11
N ILE A 734 -23.32 -35.42 -1.32
CA ILE A 734 -23.47 -36.39 -0.24
C ILE A 734 -22.16 -36.49 0.55
N ALA A 735 -21.03 -36.66 -0.13
CA ALA A 735 -19.73 -36.76 0.53
C ALA A 735 -19.39 -35.47 1.33
N LYS A 736 -19.66 -34.29 0.74
CA LYS A 736 -19.37 -32.99 1.35
C LYS A 736 -20.26 -32.65 2.56
N LEU A 737 -21.55 -33.03 2.52
CA LEU A 737 -22.56 -32.59 3.48
C LEU A 737 -22.90 -33.63 4.56
N SER A 738 -22.42 -34.86 4.41
CA SER A 738 -22.66 -35.93 5.38
C SER A 738 -22.06 -35.60 6.75
N ARG A 739 -22.83 -35.86 7.81
CA ARG A 739 -22.39 -35.79 9.20
C ARG A 739 -22.85 -37.06 9.93
N ASN A 740 -22.07 -37.49 10.91
CA ASN A 740 -22.41 -38.66 11.71
C ASN A 740 -23.77 -38.48 12.38
N GLY A 741 -24.65 -39.49 12.25
CA GLY A 741 -25.97 -39.49 12.90
C GLY A 741 -26.99 -38.49 12.32
N MET A 742 -26.77 -37.99 11.09
CA MET A 742 -27.68 -37.09 10.40
C MET A 742 -27.82 -37.50 8.93
N HIS A 743 -28.94 -37.15 8.31
CA HIS A 743 -29.00 -37.16 6.85
C HIS A 743 -28.12 -36.03 6.27
N TRP A 744 -27.54 -36.24 5.09
CA TRP A 744 -26.66 -35.25 4.46
C TRP A 744 -27.39 -33.91 4.15
N TYR A 745 -28.71 -33.97 3.99
CA TYR A 745 -29.61 -32.81 3.79
C TYR A 745 -30.30 -32.32 5.08
N GLU A 746 -29.97 -32.89 6.25
CA GLU A 746 -30.67 -32.57 7.49
C GLU A 746 -30.12 -31.32 8.19
N MET A 747 -31.03 -30.42 8.58
CA MET A 747 -30.84 -29.42 9.64
C MET A 747 -31.88 -29.71 10.73
N ARG A 748 -31.45 -29.80 12.00
CA ARG A 748 -32.33 -30.16 13.10
C ARG A 748 -32.99 -28.92 13.69
N ALA A 749 -34.29 -29.00 13.95
CA ALA A 749 -35.05 -27.87 14.49
C ALA A 749 -34.80 -27.60 16.00
N ASP A 750 -34.01 -28.42 16.68
CA ASP A 750 -33.55 -28.18 18.06
C ASP A 750 -32.42 -27.13 18.12
N THR A 751 -32.00 -26.59 16.96
CA THR A 751 -30.97 -25.56 16.85
C THR A 751 -31.52 -24.16 16.55
N LEU A 752 -32.84 -23.97 16.63
CA LEU A 752 -33.47 -22.65 16.56
C LEU A 752 -33.10 -21.82 17.80
N THR A 753 -32.98 -20.51 17.63
CA THR A 753 -32.64 -19.58 18.71
C THR A 753 -33.50 -18.33 18.61
N ASP A 754 -33.66 -17.62 19.73
CA ASP A 754 -34.40 -16.36 19.81
C ASP A 754 -33.46 -15.15 19.77
N LEU A 755 -32.24 -15.27 20.29
CA LEU A 755 -31.29 -14.18 20.41
C LEU A 755 -30.02 -14.46 19.62
N VAL A 756 -29.58 -13.46 18.85
CA VAL A 756 -28.37 -13.54 18.03
C VAL A 756 -27.49 -12.31 18.17
N MET A 757 -26.19 -12.57 18.27
CA MET A 757 -25.13 -11.59 18.04
C MET A 757 -24.52 -11.81 16.65
N PHE A 758 -23.73 -10.85 16.19
CA PHE A 758 -23.11 -10.87 14.88
C PHE A 758 -21.59 -11.05 15.00
N ILE A 759 -20.96 -11.71 14.03
CA ILE A 759 -19.49 -11.77 13.96
C ILE A 759 -18.90 -10.58 13.20
N ALA A 760 -19.76 -9.76 12.59
CA ALA A 760 -19.35 -8.51 11.96
C ALA A 760 -20.44 -7.44 12.12
N TYR A 761 -20.05 -6.25 12.57
CA TYR A 761 -20.93 -5.08 12.70
C TYR A 761 -20.50 -3.98 11.75
N GLY A 762 -21.49 -3.25 11.20
CA GLY A 762 -21.26 -2.06 10.38
C GLY A 762 -21.50 -0.80 11.21
N ASP A 763 -22.38 0.08 10.70
CA ASP A 763 -22.75 1.33 11.38
C ASP A 763 -23.85 1.15 12.44
N ARG A 764 -24.43 -0.06 12.53
CA ARG A 764 -25.45 -0.44 13.51
C ARG A 764 -24.88 -1.48 14.47
N LEU A 765 -25.10 -1.29 15.76
CA LEU A 765 -24.61 -2.13 16.84
C LEU A 765 -25.77 -2.53 17.74
N PHE A 766 -26.08 -3.83 17.80
CA PHE A 766 -27.24 -4.34 18.54
C PHE A 766 -27.18 -5.85 18.72
N VAL A 767 -27.96 -6.37 19.66
CA VAL A 767 -28.29 -7.81 19.77
C VAL A 767 -29.70 -8.02 19.26
N GLY A 768 -29.83 -8.84 18.21
CA GLY A 768 -31.08 -9.07 17.51
C GLY A 768 -31.90 -10.18 18.14
N ARG A 769 -33.21 -9.98 18.24
CA ARG A 769 -34.19 -11.02 18.58
C ARG A 769 -34.99 -11.44 17.36
N VAL A 770 -35.11 -12.73 17.15
CA VAL A 770 -35.98 -13.33 16.14
C VAL A 770 -37.19 -13.95 16.79
N ASP A 771 -38.37 -13.54 16.33
CA ASP A 771 -39.65 -14.04 16.84
C ASP A 771 -40.59 -14.39 15.68
N PRO A 772 -40.97 -15.68 15.48
CA PRO A 772 -40.60 -16.83 16.31
C PRO A 772 -39.14 -17.27 16.14
N PRO A 773 -38.61 -18.12 17.06
CA PRO A 773 -37.27 -18.70 16.98
C PRO A 773 -36.87 -19.16 15.57
N ALA A 774 -35.64 -18.82 15.16
CA ALA A 774 -35.15 -19.05 13.81
C ALA A 774 -33.80 -19.79 13.78
N PHE A 775 -33.48 -20.38 12.64
CA PHE A 775 -32.10 -20.78 12.37
C PHE A 775 -31.23 -19.53 12.23
N ALA A 776 -29.99 -19.61 12.68
CA ALA A 776 -29.00 -18.56 12.49
C ALA A 776 -27.91 -19.04 11.52
N ASP A 777 -27.55 -18.25 10.51
CA ASP A 777 -26.42 -18.52 9.62
C ASP A 777 -25.06 -18.48 10.35
N GLN A 778 -24.02 -19.10 9.80
CA GLN A 778 -22.64 -19.09 10.31
C GLN A 778 -22.01 -17.69 10.56
N ARG A 779 -22.64 -16.62 10.05
CA ARG A 779 -22.31 -15.20 10.30
C ARG A 779 -22.90 -14.65 11.60
N LEU A 780 -23.72 -15.43 12.28
CA LEU A 780 -24.37 -15.11 13.54
C LEU A 780 -23.83 -16.02 14.66
N VAL A 781 -23.95 -15.53 15.89
CA VAL A 781 -23.69 -16.26 17.12
C VAL A 781 -25.00 -16.35 17.89
N ARG A 782 -25.44 -17.56 18.16
CA ARG A 782 -26.66 -17.89 18.87
C ARG A 782 -26.41 -17.81 20.37
N LEU A 783 -27.40 -17.27 21.07
CA LEU A 783 -27.43 -17.21 22.52
C LEU A 783 -28.53 -18.14 23.01
N ASP A 784 -28.17 -19.38 23.37
CA ASP A 784 -29.15 -20.37 23.81
C ASP A 784 -29.18 -20.39 25.36
N PRO A 785 -30.32 -20.10 26.01
CA PRO A 785 -30.39 -20.08 27.47
C PRO A 785 -29.95 -21.41 28.10
N VAL A 786 -29.07 -21.37 29.11
CA VAL A 786 -28.63 -22.58 29.84
C VAL A 786 -29.61 -23.01 30.94
N ARG A 787 -30.51 -22.10 31.31
CA ARG A 787 -31.55 -22.26 32.33
C ARG A 787 -32.75 -21.40 31.95
N GLU A 788 -33.85 -21.54 32.68
CA GLU A 788 -34.96 -20.61 32.55
C GLU A 788 -34.51 -19.22 33.04
N ILE A 789 -34.59 -18.24 32.14
CA ILE A 789 -34.18 -16.86 32.36
C ILE A 789 -35.21 -15.91 31.75
N ASP A 790 -35.19 -14.66 32.20
CA ASP A 790 -35.99 -13.59 31.66
C ASP A 790 -35.39 -13.06 30.35
N ILE A 791 -35.83 -13.63 29.22
CA ILE A 791 -35.29 -13.30 27.89
C ILE A 791 -35.53 -11.84 27.52
N ASP A 792 -36.64 -11.24 27.95
CA ASP A 792 -36.95 -9.85 27.66
C ASP A 792 -35.98 -8.91 28.40
N LEU A 793 -35.69 -9.21 29.67
CA LEU A 793 -34.68 -8.48 30.44
C LEU A 793 -33.29 -8.65 29.83
N MET A 794 -32.87 -9.87 29.48
CA MET A 794 -31.55 -10.09 28.89
C MET A 794 -31.42 -9.41 27.52
N HIS A 795 -32.48 -9.41 26.71
CA HIS A 795 -32.50 -8.69 25.43
C HIS A 795 -32.33 -7.19 25.63
N ALA A 796 -32.97 -6.62 26.66
CA ALA A 796 -32.79 -5.22 27.03
C ALA A 796 -31.34 -4.95 27.48
N LEU A 797 -30.83 -5.68 28.48
CA LEU A 797 -29.49 -5.46 29.03
C LEU A 797 -28.39 -5.54 27.96
N LEU A 798 -28.49 -6.52 27.05
CA LEU A 798 -27.54 -6.70 25.94
C LEU A 798 -27.61 -5.60 24.87
N ASN A 799 -28.67 -4.78 24.87
CA ASN A 799 -28.81 -3.61 24.01
C ASN A 799 -28.62 -2.27 24.77
N SER A 800 -28.16 -2.30 26.02
CA SER A 800 -27.67 -1.09 26.70
C SER A 800 -26.40 -0.57 26.02
N THR A 801 -26.14 0.73 26.12
CA THR A 801 -24.87 1.32 25.62
C THR A 801 -23.64 0.73 26.27
N ILE A 802 -23.73 0.27 27.51
CA ILE A 802 -22.67 -0.48 28.19
C ILE A 802 -22.35 -1.75 27.39
N SER A 803 -23.34 -2.59 27.08
CA SER A 803 -23.12 -3.80 26.28
C SER A 803 -22.67 -3.49 24.86
N MET A 804 -23.18 -2.43 24.24
CA MET A 804 -22.70 -1.97 22.93
C MET A 804 -21.21 -1.59 22.97
N PHE A 805 -20.79 -0.83 23.98
CA PHE A 805 -19.38 -0.50 24.20
C PHE A 805 -18.50 -1.75 24.35
N LEU A 806 -18.95 -2.75 25.12
CA LEU A 806 -18.22 -4.02 25.26
C LEU A 806 -18.07 -4.76 23.92
N ILE A 807 -19.12 -4.77 23.08
CA ILE A 807 -19.06 -5.39 21.74
C ILE A 807 -18.04 -4.65 20.87
N GLU A 808 -18.15 -3.32 20.80
CA GLU A 808 -17.27 -2.46 19.99
C GLU A 808 -15.81 -2.58 20.42
N GLY A 809 -15.53 -2.53 21.72
CA GLY A 809 -14.18 -2.56 22.28
C GLY A 809 -13.46 -3.91 22.24
N MET A 810 -14.22 -5.01 22.15
CA MET A 810 -13.66 -6.36 22.08
C MET A 810 -13.23 -6.75 20.67
N GLY A 811 -13.85 -6.19 19.62
CA GLY A 811 -13.53 -6.47 18.23
C GLY A 811 -12.35 -5.65 17.69
N PHE A 812 -12.13 -5.70 16.38
CA PHE A 812 -11.23 -4.77 15.68
C PHE A 812 -11.78 -4.35 14.31
N GLY A 813 -11.46 -3.12 13.88
CA GLY A 813 -11.89 -2.60 12.58
C GLY A 813 -11.14 -3.23 11.41
N ARG A 814 -11.85 -3.66 10.36
CA ARG A 814 -11.27 -3.99 9.05
C ARG A 814 -11.17 -2.74 8.18
N GLY A 815 -10.42 -2.79 7.09
CA GLY A 815 -10.21 -1.62 6.20
C GLY A 815 -11.42 -1.17 5.37
N LEU A 816 -12.61 -1.69 5.66
CA LEU A 816 -13.92 -1.21 5.17
C LEU A 816 -14.83 -0.81 6.36
N GLY A 817 -14.23 -0.43 7.48
CA GLY A 817 -14.92 0.04 8.66
C GLY A 817 -15.73 -1.01 9.43
N ALA A 818 -15.86 -2.25 8.96
CA ALA A 818 -16.60 -3.29 9.68
C ALA A 818 -15.85 -3.77 10.93
N LEU A 819 -16.53 -3.88 12.06
CA LEU A 819 -16.02 -4.49 13.29
C LEU A 819 -15.96 -6.01 13.09
N ASP A 820 -14.80 -6.62 13.28
CA ASP A 820 -14.61 -8.07 13.20
C ASP A 820 -14.60 -8.70 14.60
N LEU A 821 -15.43 -9.73 14.76
CA LEU A 821 -15.53 -10.56 15.96
C LEU A 821 -15.59 -12.03 15.55
N ASN A 822 -15.50 -12.92 16.54
CA ASN A 822 -15.74 -14.34 16.33
C ASN A 822 -16.47 -14.95 17.53
N LYS A 823 -17.01 -16.16 17.34
CA LYS A 823 -17.78 -16.86 18.38
C LYS A 823 -16.98 -17.09 19.66
N ASP A 824 -15.72 -17.51 19.52
CA ASP A 824 -14.89 -17.88 20.66
C ASP A 824 -14.54 -16.63 21.48
N ARG A 825 -14.32 -15.48 20.82
CA ARG A 825 -14.10 -14.18 21.47
C ARG A 825 -15.34 -13.72 22.24
N ILE A 826 -16.53 -13.81 21.63
CA ILE A 826 -17.79 -13.52 22.32
C ILE A 826 -17.98 -14.45 23.53
N GLU A 827 -17.74 -15.75 23.37
CA GLU A 827 -17.88 -16.72 24.46
C GLU A 827 -16.92 -16.48 25.62
N ASN A 828 -15.67 -16.12 25.33
CA ASN A 828 -14.62 -16.00 26.35
C ASN A 828 -14.66 -14.65 27.08
N TYR A 829 -15.12 -13.58 26.44
CA TYR A 829 -14.92 -12.22 26.94
C TYR A 829 -16.19 -11.37 27.02
N MET A 830 -17.28 -11.73 26.35
CA MET A 830 -18.50 -10.92 26.43
C MET A 830 -19.10 -11.03 27.84
N HIS A 831 -19.39 -9.88 28.43
CA HIS A 831 -20.07 -9.76 29.71
C HIS A 831 -21.33 -8.92 29.55
N CYS A 832 -22.24 -9.03 30.50
CA CYS A 832 -23.40 -8.16 30.63
C CYS A 832 -23.55 -7.72 32.08
N LEU A 833 -24.25 -6.61 32.30
CA LEU A 833 -24.68 -6.21 33.65
C LEU A 833 -25.42 -7.37 34.31
N ASP A 834 -25.05 -7.71 35.55
CA ASP A 834 -25.57 -8.89 36.24
C ASP A 834 -27.05 -8.70 36.64
N PRO A 835 -28.00 -9.43 36.01
CA PRO A 835 -29.41 -9.31 36.37
C PRO A 835 -29.69 -9.67 37.84
N GLY A 836 -28.78 -10.38 38.52
CA GLY A 836 -28.88 -10.70 39.96
C GLY A 836 -28.81 -9.49 40.89
N GLU A 837 -28.28 -8.36 40.43
CA GLU A 837 -28.18 -7.12 41.21
C GLU A 837 -29.47 -6.27 41.17
N LEU A 838 -30.45 -6.67 40.36
CA LEU A 838 -31.68 -5.93 40.18
C LEU A 838 -32.79 -6.39 41.13
N ASP A 839 -33.55 -5.43 41.65
CA ASP A 839 -34.84 -5.71 42.28
C ASP A 839 -35.97 -5.71 41.23
N THR A 840 -37.16 -6.18 41.64
CA THR A 840 -38.33 -6.27 40.74
C THR A 840 -38.70 -4.91 40.13
N ALA A 841 -38.54 -3.81 40.88
CA ALA A 841 -38.86 -2.49 40.37
C ALA A 841 -37.87 -2.06 39.27
N GLY A 842 -36.58 -2.35 39.45
CA GLY A 842 -35.54 -2.13 38.45
C GLY A 842 -35.77 -2.94 37.17
N ILE A 843 -36.11 -4.23 37.30
CA ILE A 843 -36.42 -5.10 36.15
C ILE A 843 -37.57 -4.52 35.32
N GLU A 844 -38.68 -4.17 35.96
CA GLU A 844 -39.86 -3.62 35.27
C GLU A 844 -39.57 -2.25 34.65
N ALA A 845 -38.78 -1.40 35.33
CA ALA A 845 -38.36 -0.10 34.80
C ALA A 845 -37.52 -0.24 33.52
N ILE A 846 -36.55 -1.15 33.51
CA ILE A 846 -35.70 -1.43 32.34
C ILE A 846 -36.56 -1.93 31.17
N LYS A 847 -37.44 -2.91 31.40
CA LYS A 847 -38.31 -3.46 30.33
C LYS A 847 -39.26 -2.41 29.77
N ALA A 848 -39.86 -1.59 30.63
CA ALA A 848 -40.76 -0.53 30.21
C ALA A 848 -40.03 0.49 29.32
N ALA A 849 -38.82 0.90 29.71
CA ALA A 849 -38.01 1.84 28.95
C ALA A 849 -37.42 1.23 27.66
N PHE A 850 -37.22 -0.08 27.60
CA PHE A 850 -36.74 -0.77 26.39
C PHE A 850 -37.82 -0.97 25.32
N THR A 851 -39.09 -1.03 25.73
CA THR A 851 -40.22 -1.32 24.82
C THR A 851 -40.29 -0.37 23.59
N PRO A 852 -40.15 0.96 23.74
CA PRO A 852 -40.10 1.88 22.60
C PRO A 852 -39.03 1.53 21.55
N LEU A 853 -37.82 1.16 21.98
CA LEU A 853 -36.69 0.83 21.10
C LEU A 853 -37.00 -0.41 20.23
N THR A 854 -37.74 -1.38 20.76
CA THR A 854 -38.16 -2.56 19.98
C THR A 854 -39.22 -2.26 18.91
N SER A 855 -39.88 -1.10 19.02
CA SER A 855 -41.01 -0.71 18.17
C SER A 855 -40.62 0.19 16.99
N ARG A 856 -39.37 0.67 16.94
CA ARG A 856 -38.82 1.50 15.86
C ARG A 856 -37.67 0.80 15.12
N ASP A 857 -37.26 1.40 14.01
CA ASP A 857 -36.14 0.90 13.22
C ASP A 857 -34.81 1.20 13.94
N ILE A 858 -33.83 0.30 13.78
CA ILE A 858 -32.48 0.42 14.34
C ILE A 858 -31.71 1.46 13.54
N LEU A 859 -31.23 2.51 14.21
CA LEU A 859 -30.46 3.59 13.61
C LEU A 859 -28.95 3.30 13.63
N GLU A 860 -28.18 4.11 12.92
CA GLU A 860 -26.73 4.12 13.06
C GLU A 860 -26.31 4.60 14.46
N ILE A 861 -25.13 4.21 14.94
CA ILE A 861 -24.69 4.48 16.32
C ILE A 861 -24.85 5.97 16.69
N ALA A 862 -24.40 6.89 15.84
CA ALA A 862 -24.51 8.33 16.12
C ALA A 862 -25.97 8.78 16.27
N ASP A 863 -26.81 8.49 15.28
CA ASP A 863 -28.24 8.85 15.30
C ASP A 863 -29.02 8.17 16.45
N GLU A 864 -28.62 6.95 16.80
CA GLU A 864 -29.22 6.14 17.87
C GLU A 864 -28.99 6.79 19.24
N LEU A 865 -27.77 7.27 19.51
CA LEU A 865 -27.41 7.93 20.78
C LEU A 865 -28.06 9.32 20.95
N GLU A 866 -28.56 9.93 19.88
CA GLU A 866 -29.32 11.17 19.95
C GLU A 866 -30.81 10.96 20.32
N GLN A 867 -31.32 9.73 20.25
CA GLN A 867 -32.74 9.49 20.48
C GLN A 867 -33.14 9.65 21.95
N VAL A 868 -34.30 10.30 22.18
CA VAL A 868 -34.84 10.51 23.52
C VAL A 868 -35.16 9.19 24.21
N ASP A 869 -35.79 8.25 23.48
CA ASP A 869 -36.15 6.95 24.03
C ASP A 869 -34.91 6.12 24.42
N ARG A 870 -33.83 6.25 23.65
CA ARG A 870 -32.54 5.62 23.92
C ARG A 870 -31.91 6.18 25.20
N ARG A 871 -31.85 7.51 25.34
CA ARG A 871 -31.34 8.15 26.56
C ARG A 871 -32.18 7.79 27.79
N GLU A 872 -33.50 7.73 27.67
CA GLU A 872 -34.40 7.28 28.73
C GLU A 872 -34.14 5.83 29.13
N PHE A 873 -33.93 4.94 28.15
CA PHE A 873 -33.61 3.53 28.39
C PHE A 873 -32.28 3.35 29.11
N ASP A 874 -31.19 3.93 28.61
CA ASP A 874 -29.88 3.78 29.23
C ASP A 874 -29.84 4.42 30.62
N GLN A 875 -30.52 5.56 30.82
CA GLN A 875 -30.64 6.17 32.14
C GLN A 875 -31.42 5.27 33.12
N ALA A 876 -32.48 4.58 32.66
CA ALA A 876 -33.21 3.62 33.47
C ALA A 876 -32.31 2.44 33.89
N VAL A 877 -31.43 1.97 33.01
CA VAL A 877 -30.41 0.95 33.32
C VAL A 877 -29.46 1.46 34.41
N LEU A 878 -28.86 2.65 34.25
CA LEU A 878 -27.94 3.22 35.25
C LEU A 878 -28.61 3.38 36.62
N ASN A 879 -29.85 3.88 36.64
CA ASN A 879 -30.62 4.08 37.87
C ASN A 879 -30.94 2.75 38.57
N ALA A 880 -31.34 1.73 37.80
CA ALA A 880 -31.71 0.42 38.35
C ALA A 880 -30.50 -0.30 38.98
N PHE A 881 -29.31 -0.16 38.38
CA PHE A 881 -28.05 -0.68 38.92
C PHE A 881 -27.38 0.25 39.93
N ARG A 882 -27.92 1.45 40.18
CA ARG A 882 -27.38 2.47 41.08
C ARG A 882 -25.95 2.90 40.72
N LEU A 883 -25.69 3.02 39.42
CA LEU A 883 -24.39 3.42 38.89
C LEU A 883 -24.27 4.94 38.88
N ASP A 884 -23.24 5.47 39.54
CA ASP A 884 -22.89 6.89 39.56
C ASP A 884 -21.92 7.21 38.40
N ILE A 885 -22.42 7.07 37.17
CA ILE A 885 -21.67 7.30 35.94
C ILE A 885 -22.48 8.27 35.09
N ASP A 886 -21.81 9.29 34.55
CA ASP A 886 -22.43 10.19 33.58
C ASP A 886 -22.75 9.44 32.28
N LEU A 887 -24.00 9.51 31.83
CA LEU A 887 -24.45 8.86 30.61
C LEU A 887 -23.68 9.38 29.38
N ASP A 888 -23.42 10.70 29.35
CA ASP A 888 -22.72 11.32 28.22
C ASP A 888 -21.27 10.79 28.12
N ARG A 889 -20.63 10.46 29.24
CA ARG A 889 -19.31 9.82 29.25
C ARG A 889 -19.31 8.44 28.57
N ILE A 890 -20.38 7.65 28.73
CA ILE A 890 -20.52 6.34 28.06
C ILE A 890 -20.76 6.55 26.56
N TYR A 891 -21.57 7.54 26.20
CA TYR A 891 -21.93 7.85 24.82
C TYR A 891 -20.73 8.34 24.04
N ASP A 892 -19.96 9.28 24.61
CA ASP A 892 -18.72 9.80 24.02
C ASP A 892 -17.70 8.68 23.79
N ALA A 893 -17.50 7.80 24.78
CA ALA A 893 -16.58 6.67 24.65
C ALA A 893 -16.98 5.69 23.54
N LEU A 894 -18.27 5.36 23.42
CA LEU A 894 -18.78 4.49 22.36
C LEU A 894 -18.69 5.16 20.98
N LEU A 895 -19.07 6.44 20.88
CA LEU A 895 -19.05 7.19 19.63
C LEU A 895 -17.62 7.35 19.12
N SER A 896 -16.69 7.82 19.96
CA SER A 896 -15.28 7.97 19.58
C SER A 896 -14.66 6.64 19.12
N LEU A 897 -14.99 5.53 19.79
CA LEU A 897 -14.45 4.23 19.40
C LEU A 897 -15.00 3.76 18.04
N ALA A 898 -16.30 3.96 17.81
CA ALA A 898 -16.92 3.68 16.52
C ALA A 898 -16.38 4.58 15.41
N GLU A 899 -16.14 5.87 15.68
CA GLU A 899 -15.52 6.82 14.76
C GLU A 899 -14.11 6.39 14.36
N ILE A 900 -13.25 6.05 15.34
CA ILE A 900 -11.90 5.52 15.07
C ILE A 900 -11.98 4.31 14.13
N ARG A 901 -12.92 3.38 14.36
CA ARG A 901 -13.11 2.24 13.44
C ARG A 901 -13.56 2.70 12.04
N ARG A 902 -14.49 3.64 11.96
CA ARG A 902 -15.09 4.10 10.69
C ARG A 902 -14.16 4.94 9.84
N THR A 903 -13.12 5.55 10.41
CA THR A 903 -12.08 6.27 9.65
C THR A 903 -11.41 5.39 8.59
N ALA A 904 -11.50 4.06 8.71
CA ALA A 904 -11.05 3.16 7.67
C ALA A 904 -11.81 3.29 6.32
N ASN A 905 -12.98 3.93 6.31
CA ASN A 905 -13.79 4.18 5.09
C ASN A 905 -13.40 5.47 4.36
N GLU A 906 -12.62 6.33 5.02
CA GLU A 906 -12.06 7.57 4.48
C GLU A 906 -10.70 7.28 3.82
#